data_AF-A0A1I3JNX6-F1
#
_entry.id   AF-A0A1I3JNX6-F1
#
_cell.length_a   1.000
_cell.length_b   1.000
_cell.length_c   1.000
_cell.angle_alpha   90.00
_cell.angle_beta   90.00
_cell.angle_gamma   90.00
#
_symmetry.space_group_name_H-M   'P 1'
#
loop_
_entity.id
_entity.type
_entity.pdbx_description
1 polymer ?
#
loop_
_entity_poly.entity_id
_entity_poly.type
_entity_poly.pdbx_seq_one_letter_code
_entity_poly.pdbx_strand_id
1 'polypeptide(L)'
;MVRTSAVFVACAALVAGLAAVPSAAAAPAIASFSSSFEPGDPQPAVDTAERASGVNGANGSVVPGDVRGKITQVTASDENTGGNEVAVNLVDANPDTKWLAWEPTGWVRFQFSEPVSITHYALTAGNDAPERDPKDWTLQGSADGQTWTTIDQQSGQSLGERLETHTYQLGGPVTYQYFRLEVTANNGGPILQLSELLLANDEPAPPPLPHMRSYPDGGPASGYSNKPRAGYTGLHAFHYTGTQTSEGRGYSYNTMFDVHIPVRPDTELSYKIFPEFTGADLKYPSTNVAVDLAFTDGTYLSDLGATDQYGFTLSPQGQGAGKALYTNQWNLIRAQLGKVARGKTVDRIILGYDNANGPASFNGWVDDVQIAPVPQRPAARLSDNVLTTRGTNANGNFSRGNNFPATALPHGFNFWTPVTDAGADNWLYRYHESNNDQNLPTLQAFGLSHEPSPWMGDRQTFQVMPSATAGVPDGNRTARALPFKHENETARPYYYGVRFENGIRGEIAPTDHAAMFRFTFPDGNANLVFDNIRNEGGLTLDPATSSLSGYSDVNAGSAGATRMYVYATFDQAPTTGAMLPGDGRDNVRGYLKFASKTVTMRIATSLISLDQAKRNLALEIAPRASFESVKDAAQAAWDRQLGVIEVEGASQDQLTTLYSNLYRLFLYPNSGFENTGTARQPKYQYQSPVSAGVKDGTMYVNNGFWDTYRTTWSAYDLLSPDMAGKMIDGFVQQYRDGGWISRWSSPGYADLMTGTSSDVAFADAYLKGIDNFDVRSAYDAAVKNATVLPPNDAVGRKGLDTSIFLGYTPTTTGEGMSWALEGYINDFGIANMSKKLYDQARPNDPRKQEYLDNYTYFLNRAQNYVTMFDPSVGFFQGRNPDGSFRLPAGQYDPRNWGGDYTETDGWGMAFTVPQDGQGLANLYGGKQGLANKLDQFFATPETATFRGSYTGIIHEMREARDVRMGQYGHSNQPSHHILYMYDYAGQPFKTQAKVREALSRLYVGSELGQGYPGDEDNGEMSAWYIFSALGFYPLQMGSPNYAVGSPLFTKATLHLPGRDLVINAPKNNAKNVYVQGLRVNGRPWTSTSLPADLISHGGTLDFDMGPNPSKWGTGPGDAPASITKGDQVPQPLADVTGPGKGTGSDAALFDNTSKTEAQATTVTYQLAAPGNPVSSYTLTSGKQAGADPAAWVLSGSNDGQHWTTLDSRSGQSFQWRDQTRPFQVAHPGSYTSYRLQFTGQVTLAEVELLGKAR
;
A
#
# COMPACT_ATOMS: atom_id res chain seq x y z
N MET A 1 94.06 -1.87 30.93
CA MET A 1 95.41 -2.28 30.47
C MET A 1 95.35 -3.76 30.13
N VAL A 2 95.93 -4.12 28.98
CA VAL A 2 96.35 -5.47 28.59
C VAL A 2 95.27 -6.46 28.09
N ARG A 3 95.28 -6.56 26.75
CA ARG A 3 94.92 -7.71 25.90
C ARG A 3 95.50 -9.03 26.45
N THR A 4 94.84 -10.17 26.27
CA THR A 4 95.29 -11.24 25.33
C THR A 4 94.35 -12.43 25.30
N SER A 5 94.31 -13.05 24.13
CA SER A 5 93.36 -14.05 23.66
C SER A 5 93.84 -15.49 23.84
N ALA A 6 92.86 -16.41 23.81
CA ALA A 6 92.93 -17.83 23.40
C ALA A 6 93.58 -18.81 24.41
N VAL A 7 93.11 -20.04 24.64
CA VAL A 7 92.57 -21.09 23.73
C VAL A 7 91.64 -22.10 24.47
N PHE A 8 90.61 -22.57 23.75
CA PHE A 8 89.77 -23.80 23.81
C PHE A 8 90.05 -24.92 24.83
N VAL A 9 88.97 -25.56 25.35
CA VAL A 9 88.47 -26.91 24.97
C VAL A 9 86.96 -27.04 25.30
N ALA A 10 86.26 -27.77 24.44
CA ALA A 10 84.81 -27.91 24.28
C ALA A 10 84.07 -28.72 25.36
N CYS A 11 82.80 -28.38 25.59
CA CYS A 11 81.74 -29.29 26.02
C CYS A 11 80.42 -28.88 25.34
N ALA A 12 79.73 -29.87 24.76
CA ALA A 12 78.52 -29.71 23.97
C ALA A 12 77.28 -29.42 24.83
N ALA A 13 76.40 -28.54 24.33
CA ALA A 13 75.02 -28.37 24.79
C ALA A 13 74.11 -28.07 23.59
N LEU A 14 72.97 -28.77 23.51
CA LEU A 14 71.96 -28.63 22.46
C LEU A 14 71.39 -27.21 22.39
N VAL A 15 71.29 -26.66 21.18
CA VAL A 15 70.46 -25.48 20.88
C VAL A 15 69.41 -25.92 19.86
N ALA A 16 68.14 -25.84 20.25
CA ALA A 16 66.99 -26.09 19.40
C ALA A 16 66.87 -24.97 18.33
N GLY A 17 66.62 -25.36 17.08
CA GLY A 17 66.45 -24.45 15.97
C GLY A 17 65.14 -23.66 16.08
N LEU A 18 65.25 -22.33 16.05
CA LEU A 18 64.16 -21.43 15.70
C LEU A 18 64.07 -21.38 14.18
N ALA A 19 63.10 -22.11 13.62
CA ALA A 19 62.68 -21.91 12.25
C ALA A 19 61.94 -20.57 12.16
N ALA A 20 62.43 -19.66 11.30
CA ALA A 20 61.72 -18.45 10.95
C ALA A 20 60.42 -18.83 10.25
N VAL A 21 59.28 -18.50 10.87
CA VAL A 21 57.96 -18.56 10.25
C VAL A 21 57.94 -17.50 9.13
N PRO A 22 57.56 -17.83 7.89
CA PRO A 22 57.42 -16.81 6.86
C PRO A 22 56.27 -15.87 7.25
N SER A 23 56.50 -14.56 7.21
CA SER A 23 55.39 -13.60 7.30
C SER A 23 54.43 -13.88 6.16
N ALA A 24 53.15 -14.13 6.47
CA ALA A 24 52.11 -14.18 5.46
C ALA A 24 52.21 -12.92 4.60
N ALA A 25 52.40 -13.09 3.30
CA ALA A 25 52.41 -11.97 2.37
C ALA A 25 51.06 -11.27 2.45
N ALA A 26 51.07 -9.95 2.71
CA ALA A 26 49.85 -9.15 2.68
C ALA A 26 49.15 -9.34 1.32
N ALA A 27 47.84 -9.60 1.36
CA ALA A 27 47.03 -9.71 0.15
C ALA A 27 47.24 -8.45 -0.71
N PRO A 28 47.38 -8.59 -2.05
CA PRO A 28 47.52 -7.43 -2.91
C PRO A 28 46.29 -6.52 -2.75
N ALA A 29 46.52 -5.21 -2.66
CA ALA A 29 45.44 -4.24 -2.56
C ALA A 29 44.48 -4.37 -3.75
N ILE A 30 43.21 -4.67 -3.48
CA ILE A 30 42.15 -4.73 -4.50
C ILE A 30 41.36 -3.42 -4.48
N ALA A 31 40.94 -2.96 -5.65
CA ALA A 31 40.22 -1.69 -5.78
C ALA A 31 38.74 -1.78 -5.37
N SER A 32 38.17 -3.00 -5.39
CA SER A 32 36.79 -3.31 -5.04
C SER A 32 36.65 -4.76 -4.63
N PHE A 33 35.57 -5.09 -3.91
CA PHE A 33 35.17 -6.43 -3.49
C PHE A 33 33.67 -6.64 -3.76
N SER A 34 33.29 -7.85 -4.13
CA SER A 34 31.89 -8.28 -4.25
C SER A 34 31.75 -9.77 -4.01
N SER A 35 30.68 -10.19 -3.34
CA SER A 35 30.28 -11.60 -3.19
C SER A 35 28.76 -11.70 -3.03
N SER A 36 28.13 -12.58 -3.81
CA SER A 36 26.76 -13.09 -3.61
C SER A 36 26.79 -14.54 -3.08
N PHE A 37 27.95 -14.97 -2.57
CA PHE A 37 28.15 -16.28 -1.95
C PHE A 37 27.97 -17.45 -2.91
N GLU A 38 28.07 -17.20 -4.22
CA GLU A 38 28.05 -18.24 -5.23
C GLU A 38 29.35 -19.06 -5.19
N PRO A 39 29.36 -20.31 -5.71
CA PRO A 39 30.57 -21.15 -5.73
C PRO A 39 31.78 -20.52 -6.45
N GLY A 40 31.56 -19.54 -7.33
CA GLY A 40 32.59 -18.81 -8.06
C GLY A 40 33.11 -17.55 -7.36
N ASP A 41 32.45 -17.11 -6.28
CA ASP A 41 32.79 -15.90 -5.53
C ASP A 41 33.89 -16.19 -4.49
N PRO A 42 34.52 -15.15 -3.88
CA PRO A 42 35.27 -15.32 -2.65
C PRO A 42 34.42 -16.07 -1.61
N GLN A 43 34.99 -17.12 -1.01
CA GLN A 43 34.26 -17.97 -0.06
C GLN A 43 34.31 -17.37 1.35
N PRO A 44 33.17 -17.28 2.06
CA PRO A 44 33.14 -16.69 3.38
C PRO A 44 33.73 -17.63 4.44
N ALA A 45 34.21 -17.06 5.54
CA ALA A 45 34.50 -17.81 6.74
C ALA A 45 33.19 -18.31 7.38
N VAL A 46 33.18 -19.57 7.79
CA VAL A 46 32.03 -20.25 8.40
C VAL A 46 32.21 -20.28 9.91
N ASP A 47 31.16 -19.94 10.65
CA ASP A 47 31.10 -20.03 12.12
C ASP A 47 32.33 -19.43 12.83
N THR A 48 32.90 -18.34 12.28
CA THR A 48 34.16 -17.76 12.75
C THR A 48 33.89 -16.45 13.50
N ALA A 49 33.78 -16.51 14.83
CA ALA A 49 33.51 -15.35 15.67
C ALA A 49 34.79 -14.58 16.10
N GLU A 50 34.78 -13.25 15.99
CA GLU A 50 35.79 -12.38 16.60
C GLU A 50 35.50 -12.14 18.08
N ARG A 51 34.20 -11.97 18.40
CA ARG A 51 33.72 -11.73 19.76
C ARG A 51 32.25 -12.12 19.88
N ALA A 52 31.88 -12.70 21.01
CA ALA A 52 30.50 -12.98 21.37
C ALA A 52 30.32 -12.97 22.88
N SER A 53 29.09 -12.67 23.34
CA SER A 53 28.68 -12.76 24.74
C SER A 53 27.16 -12.84 24.82
N GLY A 54 26.62 -13.68 25.71
CA GLY A 54 25.17 -13.79 25.92
C GLY A 54 24.39 -14.37 24.75
N VAL A 55 25.08 -14.88 23.72
CA VAL A 55 24.52 -15.49 22.51
C VAL A 55 25.14 -16.86 22.32
N ASN A 56 24.37 -17.80 21.79
CA ASN A 56 24.86 -19.09 21.32
C ASN A 56 24.26 -19.44 19.94
N GLY A 57 24.83 -20.44 19.28
CA GLY A 57 24.43 -20.90 17.97
C GLY A 57 23.25 -21.88 17.98
N ALA A 58 22.46 -21.92 19.06
CA ALA A 58 21.25 -22.74 19.08
C ALA A 58 20.15 -22.08 18.24
N ASN A 59 19.44 -22.87 17.45
CA ASN A 59 18.24 -22.46 16.72
C ASN A 59 17.13 -23.50 16.96
N GLY A 60 15.92 -23.05 17.31
CA GLY A 60 14.72 -23.88 17.37
C GLY A 60 14.68 -25.00 18.42
N SER A 61 13.78 -25.96 18.17
CA SER A 61 13.49 -27.15 19.00
C SER A 61 14.73 -28.04 19.13
N VAL A 62 15.34 -28.09 20.31
CA VAL A 62 16.51 -28.94 20.57
C VAL A 62 16.05 -30.29 21.12
N VAL A 63 16.25 -31.34 20.33
CA VAL A 63 16.20 -32.73 20.83
C VAL A 63 17.64 -33.17 21.12
N PRO A 64 17.96 -33.67 22.33
CA PRO A 64 19.29 -34.20 22.64
C PRO A 64 19.75 -35.25 21.63
N GLY A 65 20.98 -35.14 21.14
CA GLY A 65 21.57 -36.10 20.18
C GLY A 65 21.02 -36.03 18.76
N ASP A 66 20.30 -34.95 18.40
CA ASP A 66 19.81 -34.67 17.06
C ASP A 66 20.93 -34.68 15.99
N VAL A 67 20.70 -35.44 14.93
CA VAL A 67 21.65 -35.67 13.84
C VAL A 67 21.35 -34.88 12.56
N ARG A 68 20.41 -33.91 12.58
CA ARG A 68 19.99 -33.17 11.36
C ARG A 68 21.15 -32.51 10.59
N GLY A 69 22.20 -32.10 11.30
CA GLY A 69 23.42 -31.51 10.70
C GLY A 69 24.23 -32.45 9.80
N LYS A 70 23.91 -33.75 9.77
CA LYS A 70 24.56 -34.75 8.90
C LYS A 70 23.76 -35.08 7.64
N ILE A 71 22.56 -34.50 7.48
CA ILE A 71 21.66 -34.73 6.34
C ILE A 71 22.25 -34.05 5.09
N THR A 72 22.35 -34.80 4.00
CA THR A 72 22.80 -34.30 2.69
C THR A 72 21.67 -34.21 1.67
N GLN A 73 20.56 -34.91 1.90
CA GLN A 73 19.41 -34.87 1.00
C GLN A 73 18.12 -35.19 1.76
N VAL A 74 17.03 -34.50 1.40
CA VAL A 74 15.67 -34.83 1.81
C VAL A 74 14.80 -34.96 0.56
N THR A 75 14.00 -36.02 0.48
CA THR A 75 13.07 -36.27 -0.63
C THR A 75 11.76 -36.80 -0.08
N ALA A 76 10.63 -36.50 -0.70
CA ALA A 76 9.33 -37.01 -0.30
C ALA A 76 8.55 -37.61 -1.47
N SER A 77 7.45 -38.31 -1.16
CA SER A 77 6.52 -38.86 -2.14
C SER A 77 5.80 -37.79 -2.95
N ASP A 78 5.55 -36.65 -2.31
CA ASP A 78 4.83 -35.50 -2.85
C ASP A 78 5.20 -34.26 -2.01
N GLU A 79 5.01 -33.07 -2.56
CA GLU A 79 5.25 -31.81 -1.86
C GLU A 79 4.50 -30.62 -2.50
N ASN A 80 4.04 -29.69 -1.68
CA ASN A 80 3.45 -28.43 -2.14
C ASN A 80 4.53 -27.37 -2.39
N THR A 81 5.23 -27.50 -3.53
CA THR A 81 6.25 -26.53 -3.96
C THR A 81 5.69 -25.12 -4.17
N GLY A 82 4.44 -25.00 -4.66
CA GLY A 82 3.77 -23.72 -4.89
C GLY A 82 3.44 -22.95 -3.60
N GLY A 83 3.21 -23.65 -2.49
CA GLY A 83 3.06 -23.08 -1.15
C GLY A 83 4.36 -23.06 -0.33
N ASN A 84 5.48 -23.51 -0.91
CA ASN A 84 6.74 -23.70 -0.22
C ASN A 84 6.63 -24.60 1.04
N GLU A 85 5.76 -25.61 0.98
CA GLU A 85 5.58 -26.60 2.04
C GLU A 85 6.26 -27.93 1.63
N VAL A 86 7.59 -27.89 1.54
CA VAL A 86 8.43 -28.91 0.90
C VAL A 86 9.14 -29.81 1.91
N ALA A 87 9.64 -30.97 1.47
CA ALA A 87 10.18 -32.00 2.36
C ALA A 87 11.32 -31.51 3.27
N VAL A 88 12.15 -30.58 2.77
CA VAL A 88 13.29 -30.00 3.49
C VAL A 88 12.87 -29.06 4.63
N ASN A 89 11.63 -28.57 4.67
CA ASN A 89 11.11 -27.84 5.83
C ASN A 89 11.13 -28.70 7.10
N LEU A 90 11.10 -30.03 6.98
CA LEU A 90 11.12 -30.93 8.13
C LEU A 90 12.41 -30.87 8.97
N VAL A 91 13.46 -30.26 8.44
CA VAL A 91 14.80 -30.24 9.05
C VAL A 91 15.44 -28.86 9.02
N ASP A 92 14.67 -27.81 8.74
CA ASP A 92 15.17 -26.42 8.65
C ASP A 92 15.31 -25.72 10.02
N ALA A 93 14.92 -26.41 11.11
CA ALA A 93 14.89 -25.88 12.47
C ALA A 93 13.89 -24.75 12.70
N ASN A 94 12.89 -24.64 11.84
CA ASN A 94 11.80 -23.71 11.95
C ASN A 94 10.46 -24.47 12.05
N PRO A 95 9.88 -24.65 13.25
CA PRO A 95 8.60 -25.33 13.38
C PRO A 95 7.45 -24.59 12.68
N ASP A 96 7.60 -23.28 12.40
CA ASP A 96 6.59 -22.48 11.69
C ASP A 96 6.48 -22.84 10.20
N THR A 97 7.47 -23.53 9.61
CA THR A 97 7.38 -24.11 8.27
C THR A 97 6.89 -25.56 8.36
N LYS A 98 6.48 -26.14 7.22
CA LYS A 98 6.02 -27.55 7.18
C LYS A 98 6.20 -28.19 5.83
N TRP A 99 6.30 -29.51 5.80
CA TRP A 99 6.09 -30.31 4.60
C TRP A 99 4.59 -30.60 4.45
N LEU A 100 4.06 -30.48 3.23
CA LEU A 100 2.69 -30.85 2.90
C LEU A 100 2.67 -31.78 1.68
N ALA A 101 1.91 -32.87 1.76
CA ALA A 101 1.60 -33.76 0.64
C ALA A 101 0.09 -33.70 0.33
N TRP A 102 -0.29 -33.71 -0.94
CA TRP A 102 -1.68 -33.54 -1.39
C TRP A 102 -2.56 -34.78 -1.20
N GLU A 103 -2.00 -35.82 -0.61
CA GLU A 103 -2.67 -37.06 -0.25
C GLU A 103 -2.65 -37.22 1.28
N PRO A 104 -3.61 -37.94 1.89
CA PRO A 104 -3.68 -38.13 3.34
C PRO A 104 -2.57 -39.04 3.90
N THR A 105 -1.72 -39.59 3.02
CA THR A 105 -0.59 -40.47 3.31
C THR A 105 0.60 -40.04 2.47
N GLY A 106 1.81 -40.31 2.93
CA GLY A 106 3.02 -39.96 2.20
C GLY A 106 4.27 -40.48 2.88
N TRP A 107 5.41 -40.39 2.19
CA TRP A 107 6.71 -40.73 2.79
C TRP A 107 7.70 -39.59 2.63
N VAL A 108 8.59 -39.46 3.60
CA VAL A 108 9.79 -38.60 3.53
C VAL A 108 11.03 -39.44 3.81
N ARG A 109 12.09 -39.20 3.05
CA ARG A 109 13.38 -39.89 3.11
C ARG A 109 14.51 -38.90 3.33
N PHE A 110 15.42 -39.28 4.22
CA PHE A 110 16.67 -38.58 4.50
C PHE A 110 17.86 -39.41 4.02
N GLN A 111 18.85 -38.74 3.45
CA GLN A 111 20.19 -39.27 3.22
C GLN A 111 21.17 -38.55 4.12
N PHE A 112 22.07 -39.30 4.73
CA PHE A 112 23.16 -38.78 5.54
C PHE A 112 24.51 -38.90 4.82
N SER A 113 25.41 -37.97 5.17
CA SER A 113 26.80 -37.92 4.68
C SER A 113 27.60 -39.18 5.02
N GLU A 114 27.23 -39.83 6.12
CA GLU A 114 27.76 -41.09 6.63
C GLU A 114 26.64 -41.87 7.36
N PRO A 115 26.78 -43.17 7.61
CA PRO A 115 25.82 -43.89 8.46
C PRO A 115 25.70 -43.25 9.86
N VAL A 116 24.47 -42.94 10.28
CA VAL A 116 24.18 -42.31 11.58
C VAL A 116 23.42 -43.26 12.49
N SER A 117 23.79 -43.28 13.76
CA SER A 117 23.10 -44.03 14.81
C SER A 117 22.03 -43.15 15.46
N ILE A 118 20.81 -43.68 15.62
CA ILE A 118 19.69 -43.03 16.30
C ILE A 118 19.10 -43.95 17.37
N THR A 119 18.60 -43.39 18.46
CA THR A 119 17.89 -44.09 19.55
C THR A 119 16.45 -43.60 19.68
N HIS A 120 16.12 -42.45 19.11
CA HIS A 120 14.78 -41.88 19.12
C HIS A 120 14.57 -40.93 17.93
N TYR A 121 13.32 -40.54 17.72
CA TYR A 121 12.97 -39.50 16.77
C TYR A 121 11.85 -38.63 17.34
N ALA A 122 11.65 -37.44 16.77
CA ALA A 122 10.57 -36.55 17.16
C ALA A 122 9.83 -36.00 15.95
N LEU A 123 8.53 -35.75 16.12
CA LEU A 123 7.64 -35.16 15.13
C LEU A 123 7.03 -33.88 15.70
N THR A 124 7.05 -32.80 14.93
CA THR A 124 6.40 -31.53 15.30
C THR A 124 5.12 -31.33 14.50
N ALA A 125 4.01 -31.03 15.17
CA ALA A 125 2.69 -30.84 14.56
C ALA A 125 2.67 -29.62 13.63
N GLY A 126 1.91 -29.70 12.51
CA GLY A 126 1.79 -28.58 11.57
C GLY A 126 1.11 -27.34 12.17
N ASN A 127 1.33 -26.18 11.56
CA ASN A 127 0.92 -24.88 12.12
C ASN A 127 -0.57 -24.50 11.99
N ASP A 128 -1.37 -25.17 11.14
CA ASP A 128 -2.75 -24.73 10.82
C ASP A 128 -3.88 -25.75 11.12
N ALA A 129 -3.77 -27.01 10.69
CA ALA A 129 -4.92 -27.95 10.71
C ALA A 129 -4.60 -29.33 11.32
N PRO A 130 -5.10 -29.66 12.52
CA PRO A 130 -4.75 -30.90 13.24
C PRO A 130 -5.19 -32.19 12.54
N GLU A 131 -6.25 -32.17 11.75
CA GLU A 131 -6.73 -33.34 11.01
C GLU A 131 -5.75 -33.83 9.92
N ARG A 132 -4.79 -32.98 9.53
CA ARG A 132 -3.78 -33.29 8.50
C ARG A 132 -2.51 -33.91 9.06
N ASP A 133 -2.33 -33.92 10.38
CA ASP A 133 -1.12 -34.44 11.02
C ASP A 133 -1.07 -35.98 10.96
N PRO A 134 0.14 -36.58 11.00
CA PRO A 134 0.29 -38.04 11.03
C PRO A 134 -0.41 -38.67 12.23
N LYS A 135 -1.10 -39.79 11.97
CA LYS A 135 -1.77 -40.61 12.99
C LYS A 135 -1.14 -42.00 13.10
N ASP A 136 -0.85 -42.62 11.96
CA ASP A 136 -0.22 -43.92 11.85
C ASP A 136 0.98 -43.81 10.91
N TRP A 137 2.13 -44.38 11.27
CA TRP A 137 3.32 -44.37 10.41
C TRP A 137 4.30 -45.48 10.75
N THR A 138 5.23 -45.71 9.84
CA THR A 138 6.38 -46.59 10.01
C THR A 138 7.67 -45.80 9.79
N LEU A 139 8.62 -45.90 10.72
CA LEU A 139 9.99 -45.41 10.51
C LEU A 139 10.85 -46.57 10.03
N GLN A 140 11.64 -46.34 8.97
CA GLN A 140 12.46 -47.35 8.33
C GLN A 140 13.89 -46.85 8.11
N GLY A 141 14.85 -47.77 8.08
CA GLY A 141 16.26 -47.52 7.82
C GLY A 141 16.80 -48.32 6.64
N SER A 142 17.79 -47.77 5.95
CA SER A 142 18.43 -48.43 4.81
C SER A 142 19.92 -48.06 4.71
N ALA A 143 20.74 -49.03 4.31
CA ALA A 143 22.17 -48.81 4.07
C ALA A 143 22.46 -48.32 2.63
N ASP A 144 21.57 -48.65 1.68
CA ASP A 144 21.76 -48.41 0.23
C ASP A 144 20.66 -47.52 -0.38
N GLY A 145 19.63 -47.19 0.40
CA GLY A 145 18.47 -46.43 -0.04
C GLY A 145 17.48 -47.21 -0.91
N GLN A 146 17.67 -48.53 -1.06
CA GLN A 146 16.83 -49.43 -1.85
C GLN A 146 16.15 -50.47 -0.95
N THR A 147 16.91 -51.08 -0.04
CA THR A 147 16.43 -52.11 0.88
C THR A 147 16.10 -51.49 2.24
N TRP A 148 14.82 -51.50 2.62
CA TRP A 148 14.32 -50.83 3.81
C TRP A 148 13.98 -51.83 4.92
N THR A 149 14.47 -51.56 6.12
CA THR A 149 14.15 -52.31 7.35
C THR A 149 13.26 -51.44 8.23
N THR A 150 12.12 -51.96 8.67
CA THR A 150 11.29 -51.26 9.67
C THR A 150 12.03 -51.17 11.00
N ILE A 151 12.17 -49.95 11.49
CA ILE A 151 12.81 -49.61 12.77
C ILE A 151 11.74 -49.43 13.85
N ASP A 152 10.66 -48.73 13.52
CA ASP A 152 9.56 -48.46 14.44
C ASP A 152 8.23 -48.35 13.70
N GLN A 153 7.14 -48.58 14.42
CA GLN A 153 5.78 -48.48 13.90
C GLN A 153 4.86 -47.91 14.97
N GLN A 154 4.18 -46.83 14.64
CA GLN A 154 3.23 -46.15 15.51
C GLN A 154 1.82 -46.21 14.93
N SER A 155 0.83 -46.23 15.81
CA SER A 155 -0.59 -46.19 15.41
C SER A 155 -1.43 -45.45 16.46
N GLY A 156 -2.49 -44.79 16.01
CA GLY A 156 -3.45 -44.06 16.85
C GLY A 156 -2.85 -42.85 17.55
N GLN A 157 -1.82 -42.22 16.99
CA GLN A 157 -1.14 -41.08 17.59
C GLN A 157 -1.90 -39.77 17.35
N SER A 158 -1.69 -38.80 18.23
CA SER A 158 -2.19 -37.43 18.11
C SER A 158 -1.10 -36.47 18.57
N LEU A 159 -0.74 -35.51 17.71
CA LEU A 159 0.32 -34.53 17.96
C LEU A 159 -0.19 -33.25 18.68
N GLY A 160 -1.27 -33.36 19.47
CA GLY A 160 -1.69 -32.32 20.41
C GLY A 160 -1.87 -30.92 19.82
N GLU A 161 -1.27 -29.93 20.49
CA GLU A 161 -1.31 -28.51 20.13
C GLU A 161 -0.51 -28.22 18.84
N ARG A 162 -0.77 -27.09 18.18
CA ARG A 162 0.00 -26.72 16.97
C ARG A 162 1.45 -26.44 17.35
N LEU A 163 2.38 -26.86 16.50
CA LEU A 163 3.83 -26.75 16.72
C LEU A 163 4.36 -27.55 17.92
N GLU A 164 3.57 -28.45 18.50
CA GLU A 164 4.02 -29.32 19.59
C GLU A 164 4.91 -30.45 19.06
N THR A 165 6.06 -30.68 19.71
CA THR A 165 7.01 -31.75 19.35
C THR A 165 6.83 -32.97 20.25
N HIS A 166 6.53 -34.13 19.65
CA HIS A 166 6.42 -35.41 20.33
C HIS A 166 7.63 -36.30 20.05
N THR A 167 8.24 -36.88 21.09
CA THR A 167 9.40 -37.77 20.97
C THR A 167 9.02 -39.24 21.13
N TYR A 168 9.58 -40.10 20.27
CA TYR A 168 9.35 -41.54 20.19
C TYR A 168 10.66 -42.30 20.39
N GLN A 169 10.69 -43.14 21.41
CA GLN A 169 11.87 -43.94 21.79
C GLN A 169 11.91 -45.26 21.01
N LEU A 170 13.08 -45.62 20.49
CA LEU A 170 13.30 -46.90 19.80
C LEU A 170 13.68 -48.00 20.80
N GLY A 171 13.49 -49.26 20.40
CA GLY A 171 13.87 -50.43 21.21
C GLY A 171 15.38 -50.62 21.40
N GLY A 172 16.20 -49.82 20.71
CA GLY A 172 17.65 -49.79 20.81
C GLY A 172 18.27 -48.92 19.69
N PRO A 173 19.59 -48.66 19.72
CA PRO A 173 20.26 -47.89 18.69
C PRO A 173 20.22 -48.60 17.35
N VAL A 174 19.87 -47.88 16.30
CA VAL A 174 19.91 -48.36 14.92
C VAL A 174 20.78 -47.45 14.07
N THR A 175 21.59 -48.01 13.17
CA THR A 175 22.55 -47.25 12.36
C THR A 175 22.28 -47.47 10.87
N TYR A 176 21.98 -46.39 10.15
CA TYR A 176 21.72 -46.42 8.72
C TYR A 176 22.21 -45.13 8.04
N GLN A 177 22.49 -45.20 6.74
CA GLN A 177 22.79 -44.01 5.94
C GLN A 177 21.53 -43.32 5.43
N TYR A 178 20.41 -44.04 5.38
CA TYR A 178 19.12 -43.53 4.95
C TYR A 178 18.05 -43.86 5.98
N PHE A 179 17.14 -42.90 6.20
CA PHE A 179 15.95 -43.10 7.01
C PHE A 179 14.72 -42.67 6.22
N ARG A 180 13.58 -43.31 6.45
CA ARG A 180 12.30 -42.98 5.82
C ARG A 180 11.16 -43.05 6.82
N LEU A 181 10.40 -41.98 6.93
CA LEU A 181 9.10 -41.98 7.60
C LEU A 181 8.02 -42.23 6.55
N GLU A 182 7.23 -43.28 6.72
CA GLU A 182 6.12 -43.65 5.85
C GLU A 182 4.81 -43.49 6.64
N VAL A 183 4.09 -42.39 6.41
CA VAL A 183 2.82 -42.08 7.06
C VAL A 183 1.71 -42.84 6.34
N THR A 184 1.07 -43.75 7.05
CA THR A 184 0.04 -44.65 6.54
C THR A 184 -1.38 -44.18 6.82
N ALA A 185 -1.56 -43.23 7.75
CA ALA A 185 -2.81 -42.50 7.96
C ALA A 185 -2.56 -41.16 8.67
N ASN A 186 -3.39 -40.17 8.38
CA ASN A 186 -3.50 -38.90 9.13
C ASN A 186 -4.78 -38.89 10.01
N ASN A 187 -5.09 -37.75 10.64
CA ASN A 187 -6.25 -37.58 11.51
C ASN A 187 -7.57 -37.27 10.77
N GLY A 188 -7.70 -37.67 9.50
CA GLY A 188 -8.95 -37.59 8.72
C GLY A 188 -9.05 -36.42 7.75
N GLY A 189 -7.99 -35.62 7.60
CA GLY A 189 -7.89 -34.58 6.58
C GLY A 189 -7.63 -35.18 5.18
N PRO A 190 -7.93 -34.43 4.09
CA PRO A 190 -7.69 -34.90 2.72
C PRO A 190 -6.22 -34.88 2.29
N ILE A 191 -5.35 -34.23 3.08
CA ILE A 191 -3.93 -33.99 2.78
C ILE A 191 -3.10 -34.22 4.05
N LEU A 192 -1.80 -34.44 3.91
CA LEU A 192 -0.86 -34.70 5.01
C LEU A 192 0.04 -33.49 5.24
N GLN A 193 0.32 -33.17 6.51
CA GLN A 193 1.31 -32.16 6.86
C GLN A 193 2.21 -32.60 8.02
N LEU A 194 3.40 -32.02 8.12
CA LEU A 194 4.29 -32.20 9.28
C LEU A 194 5.30 -31.04 9.33
N SER A 195 5.49 -30.43 10.51
CA SER A 195 6.41 -29.28 10.66
C SER A 195 7.87 -29.69 10.72
N GLU A 196 8.22 -30.61 11.62
CA GLU A 196 9.59 -31.14 11.75
C GLU A 196 9.59 -32.67 11.90
N LEU A 197 10.67 -33.29 11.43
CA LEU A 197 11.06 -34.66 11.77
C LEU A 197 12.54 -34.68 12.17
N LEU A 198 12.77 -34.91 13.46
CA LEU A 198 14.10 -34.93 14.06
C LEU A 198 14.51 -36.37 14.35
N LEU A 199 15.69 -36.77 13.88
CA LEU A 199 16.29 -38.07 14.19
C LEU A 199 17.42 -37.84 15.20
N ALA A 200 17.47 -38.62 16.29
CA ALA A 200 18.33 -38.30 17.42
C ALA A 200 18.87 -39.55 18.16
N ASN A 201 19.95 -39.39 18.92
CA ASN A 201 20.59 -40.44 19.71
C ASN A 201 20.76 -40.04 21.19
N ASP A 202 21.30 -40.93 22.02
CA ASP A 202 21.49 -40.65 23.46
C ASP A 202 22.75 -39.82 23.76
N GLU A 203 23.50 -39.37 22.74
CA GLU A 203 24.58 -38.42 22.99
C GLU A 203 23.98 -37.09 23.47
N PRO A 204 24.51 -36.49 24.53
CA PRO A 204 24.11 -35.14 24.88
C PRO A 204 24.33 -34.25 23.66
N ALA A 205 23.33 -33.42 23.32
CA ALA A 205 23.51 -32.45 22.25
C ALA A 205 24.82 -31.68 22.51
N PRO A 206 25.76 -31.61 21.55
CA PRO A 206 26.95 -30.80 21.73
C PRO A 206 26.49 -29.39 22.12
N PRO A 207 27.18 -28.74 23.09
CA PRO A 207 26.78 -27.41 23.49
C PRO A 207 26.74 -26.53 22.24
N PRO A 208 25.69 -25.70 22.07
CA PRO A 208 25.61 -24.81 20.92
C PRO A 208 26.88 -23.96 20.88
N LEU A 209 27.31 -23.60 19.66
CA LEU A 209 28.48 -22.73 19.49
C LEU A 209 28.36 -21.52 20.43
N PRO A 210 29.45 -21.06 21.08
CA PRO A 210 29.39 -19.96 22.05
C PRO A 210 29.17 -18.58 21.40
N HIS A 211 28.74 -18.57 20.14
CA HIS A 211 28.51 -17.43 19.27
C HIS A 211 27.42 -17.81 18.25
N MET A 212 26.91 -16.85 17.49
CA MET A 212 25.94 -17.15 16.43
C MET A 212 26.54 -18.08 15.38
N ARG A 213 25.69 -18.87 14.71
CA ARG A 213 26.09 -19.60 13.50
C ARG A 213 26.06 -18.66 12.31
N SER A 214 26.97 -18.87 11.37
CA SER A 214 26.98 -18.14 10.11
C SER A 214 27.63 -18.95 8.98
N TYR A 215 26.90 -19.22 7.90
CA TYR A 215 27.36 -20.08 6.80
C TYR A 215 26.60 -19.77 5.50
N PRO A 216 27.17 -20.04 4.31
CA PRO A 216 26.44 -19.95 3.06
C PRO A 216 25.43 -21.09 2.92
N ASP A 217 24.21 -20.78 2.48
CA ASP A 217 23.18 -21.75 2.08
C ASP A 217 22.32 -21.21 0.93
N GLY A 218 21.21 -21.87 0.62
CA GLY A 218 20.32 -21.49 -0.48
C GLY A 218 19.52 -20.20 -0.24
N GLY A 219 19.62 -19.53 0.91
CA GLY A 219 18.82 -18.35 1.23
C GLY A 219 17.49 -18.66 1.94
N PRO A 220 16.65 -17.62 2.17
CA PRO A 220 15.44 -17.73 2.98
C PRO A 220 14.49 -18.80 2.48
N ALA A 221 14.10 -19.72 3.36
CA ALA A 221 13.14 -20.77 3.01
C ALA A 221 11.80 -20.15 2.58
N SER A 222 11.35 -19.08 3.25
CA SER A 222 10.12 -18.36 2.94
C SER A 222 10.30 -16.84 3.03
N GLY A 223 9.33 -16.09 2.53
CA GLY A 223 9.18 -14.66 2.76
C GLY A 223 7.93 -14.11 2.09
N TYR A 224 7.69 -12.80 2.20
CA TYR A 224 6.41 -12.23 1.78
C TYR A 224 6.24 -12.13 0.26
N SER A 225 7.30 -11.77 -0.47
CA SER A 225 7.22 -11.43 -1.90
C SER A 225 8.54 -11.74 -2.66
N ASN A 226 9.38 -12.61 -2.11
CA ASN A 226 10.66 -13.02 -2.68
C ASN A 226 10.64 -14.46 -3.17
N LYS A 227 11.56 -14.81 -4.07
CA LYS A 227 11.79 -16.20 -4.45
C LYS A 227 12.25 -16.98 -3.20
N PRO A 228 11.60 -18.10 -2.85
CA PRO A 228 12.07 -18.95 -1.76
C PRO A 228 13.33 -19.72 -2.17
N ARG A 229 14.19 -20.03 -1.19
CA ARG A 229 15.41 -20.85 -1.36
C ARG A 229 16.33 -20.33 -2.47
N ALA A 230 16.43 -19.01 -2.54
CA ALA A 230 17.44 -18.33 -3.34
C ALA A 230 18.02 -17.14 -2.56
N GLY A 231 19.21 -16.70 -2.95
CA GLY A 231 19.70 -15.37 -2.60
C GLY A 231 18.82 -14.26 -3.20
N TYR A 232 19.27 -13.02 -3.06
CA TYR A 232 18.63 -11.89 -3.72
C TYR A 232 18.92 -11.88 -5.23
N THR A 233 20.17 -11.96 -5.66
CA THR A 233 20.52 -12.04 -7.10
C THR A 233 20.87 -13.44 -7.57
N GLY A 234 21.48 -14.25 -6.70
CA GLY A 234 21.94 -15.60 -6.99
C GLY A 234 21.06 -16.71 -6.38
N LEU A 235 21.63 -17.90 -6.28
CA LEU A 235 21.02 -19.07 -5.64
C LEU A 235 21.49 -19.26 -4.20
N HIS A 236 22.50 -18.52 -3.76
CA HIS A 236 23.06 -18.63 -2.42
C HIS A 236 22.97 -17.31 -1.64
N ALA A 237 22.99 -17.41 -0.31
CA ALA A 237 23.12 -16.27 0.59
C ALA A 237 23.85 -16.72 1.86
N PHE A 238 24.31 -15.76 2.66
CA PHE A 238 24.99 -16.02 3.92
C PHE A 238 24.01 -15.94 5.10
N HIS A 239 23.66 -17.10 5.64
CA HIS A 239 22.74 -17.27 6.76
C HIS A 239 23.42 -16.87 8.06
N TYR A 240 22.71 -16.15 8.94
CA TYR A 240 23.05 -15.96 10.35
C TYR A 240 21.90 -16.42 11.24
N THR A 241 22.22 -17.15 12.32
CA THR A 241 21.20 -17.68 13.23
C THR A 241 21.74 -17.91 14.63
N GLY A 242 20.88 -17.79 15.63
CA GLY A 242 21.24 -18.09 17.01
C GLY A 242 20.19 -17.69 18.03
N THR A 243 20.54 -17.88 19.30
CA THR A 243 19.72 -17.52 20.45
C THR A 243 20.51 -16.63 21.40
N GLN A 244 19.96 -15.46 21.72
CA GLN A 244 20.38 -14.66 22.86
C GLN A 244 19.82 -15.29 24.13
N THR A 245 20.70 -15.80 24.97
CA THR A 245 20.36 -16.47 26.23
C THR A 245 20.33 -15.53 27.43
N SER A 246 21.01 -14.38 27.33
CA SER A 246 21.00 -13.37 28.39
C SER A 246 19.71 -12.55 28.36
N GLU A 247 19.18 -12.21 29.54
CA GLU A 247 18.09 -11.23 29.68
C GLU A 247 18.53 -9.81 29.28
N GLY A 248 19.79 -9.45 29.54
CA GLY A 248 20.41 -8.20 29.10
C GLY A 248 21.10 -8.34 27.73
N ARG A 249 21.98 -7.38 27.39
CA ARG A 249 22.68 -7.31 26.10
C ARG A 249 23.37 -8.61 25.73
N GLY A 250 23.10 -9.10 24.52
CA GLY A 250 23.80 -10.21 23.88
C GLY A 250 24.29 -9.81 22.50
N TYR A 251 25.49 -10.27 22.13
CA TYR A 251 26.10 -9.96 20.83
C TYR A 251 26.94 -11.11 20.29
N SER A 252 27.10 -11.14 18.97
CA SER A 252 28.02 -12.01 18.24
C SER A 252 28.49 -11.31 16.98
N TYR A 253 29.79 -11.29 16.72
CA TYR A 253 30.39 -10.69 15.53
C TYR A 253 31.23 -11.75 14.83
N ASN A 254 30.78 -12.18 13.66
CA ASN A 254 31.43 -13.23 12.89
C ASN A 254 32.12 -12.62 11.67
N THR A 255 33.40 -12.96 11.46
CA THR A 255 34.14 -12.57 10.26
C THR A 255 33.55 -13.29 9.06
N MET A 256 33.27 -12.57 7.98
CA MET A 256 32.89 -13.15 6.68
C MET A 256 34.10 -13.24 5.76
N PHE A 257 34.89 -12.18 5.64
CA PHE A 257 36.00 -12.12 4.69
C PHE A 257 37.20 -11.36 5.25
N ASP A 258 38.40 -11.87 4.99
CA ASP A 258 39.65 -11.10 5.08
C ASP A 258 39.87 -10.37 3.75
N VAL A 259 40.07 -9.05 3.80
CA VAL A 259 40.20 -8.19 2.63
C VAL A 259 41.29 -7.13 2.82
N HIS A 260 41.68 -6.45 1.75
CA HIS A 260 42.62 -5.34 1.83
C HIS A 260 42.20 -4.21 0.87
N ILE A 261 41.22 -3.41 1.29
CA ILE A 261 40.54 -2.43 0.42
C ILE A 261 40.77 -1.01 0.94
N PRO A 262 41.47 -0.14 0.21
CA PRO A 262 41.66 1.24 0.62
C PRO A 262 40.35 2.05 0.46
N VAL A 263 39.98 2.81 1.50
CA VAL A 263 38.79 3.67 1.47
C VAL A 263 39.12 5.01 0.81
N ARG A 264 38.45 5.26 -0.32
CA ARG A 264 38.51 6.50 -1.11
C ARG A 264 37.30 7.39 -0.78
N PRO A 265 37.29 8.66 -1.23
CA PRO A 265 36.15 9.56 -1.00
C PRO A 265 34.82 9.05 -1.57
N ASP A 266 34.87 8.23 -2.62
CA ASP A 266 33.72 7.66 -3.34
C ASP A 266 33.49 6.18 -3.02
N THR A 267 34.19 5.61 -2.04
CA THR A 267 33.96 4.22 -1.64
C THR A 267 32.63 4.09 -0.89
N GLU A 268 31.79 3.16 -1.35
CA GLU A 268 30.53 2.76 -0.74
C GLU A 268 30.60 1.29 -0.31
N LEU A 269 29.99 0.98 0.84
CA LEU A 269 29.57 -0.37 1.23
C LEU A 269 28.11 -0.54 0.84
N SER A 270 27.76 -1.64 0.20
CA SER A 270 26.36 -2.03 -0.03
C SER A 270 26.15 -3.52 0.22
N TYR A 271 25.00 -3.90 0.76
CA TYR A 271 24.59 -5.30 0.93
C TYR A 271 23.06 -5.39 1.03
N LYS A 272 22.52 -6.58 0.78
CA LYS A 272 21.11 -6.89 1.05
C LYS A 272 21.02 -7.78 2.28
N ILE A 273 19.98 -7.57 3.08
CA ILE A 273 19.75 -8.30 4.32
C ILE A 273 18.28 -8.69 4.47
N PHE A 274 18.05 -9.93 4.87
CA PHE A 274 16.74 -10.52 5.11
C PHE A 274 16.66 -10.94 6.58
N PRO A 275 16.09 -10.12 7.47
CA PRO A 275 15.80 -10.53 8.84
C PRO A 275 14.48 -11.31 8.89
N GLU A 276 14.44 -12.46 9.56
CA GLU A 276 13.22 -13.25 9.72
C GLU A 276 12.39 -12.78 10.93
N PHE A 277 11.07 -12.81 10.81
CA PHE A 277 10.15 -12.58 11.93
C PHE A 277 9.96 -13.87 12.74
N THR A 278 10.83 -14.09 13.72
CA THR A 278 10.91 -15.34 14.50
C THR A 278 9.95 -15.38 15.68
N GLY A 279 9.19 -16.47 15.85
CA GLY A 279 8.41 -16.77 17.06
C GLY A 279 7.33 -15.74 17.40
N ALA A 280 6.83 -15.01 16.40
CA ALA A 280 5.93 -13.87 16.56
C ALA A 280 6.45 -12.78 17.54
N ASP A 281 7.77 -12.67 17.71
CA ASP A 281 8.38 -11.74 18.65
C ASP A 281 8.35 -10.29 18.14
N LEU A 282 7.41 -9.50 18.66
CA LEU A 282 7.24 -8.07 18.34
C LEU A 282 8.41 -7.17 18.79
N LYS A 283 9.47 -7.72 19.40
CA LYS A 283 10.76 -7.02 19.58
C LYS A 283 11.60 -7.03 18.30
N TYR A 284 11.23 -7.84 17.29
CA TYR A 284 11.95 -7.99 16.01
C TYR A 284 13.46 -8.24 16.16
N PRO A 285 13.87 -9.23 16.97
CA PRO A 285 15.27 -9.44 17.34
C PRO A 285 16.21 -9.57 16.15
N SER A 286 15.78 -10.25 15.08
CA SER A 286 16.55 -10.44 13.83
C SER A 286 16.92 -9.14 13.12
N THR A 287 16.29 -8.00 13.45
CA THR A 287 16.65 -6.70 12.86
C THR A 287 17.84 -6.02 13.54
N ASN A 288 18.31 -6.55 14.67
CA ASN A 288 19.49 -6.04 15.38
C ASN A 288 20.77 -6.62 14.77
N VAL A 289 20.96 -6.38 13.48
CA VAL A 289 22.00 -6.98 12.64
C VAL A 289 22.57 -5.96 11.65
N ALA A 290 23.87 -6.02 11.36
CA ALA A 290 24.51 -5.18 10.34
C ALA A 290 25.83 -5.80 9.84
N VAL A 291 26.24 -5.41 8.63
CA VAL A 291 27.63 -5.62 8.19
C VAL A 291 28.50 -4.50 8.74
N ASP A 292 29.51 -4.87 9.52
CA ASP A 292 30.54 -3.98 10.08
C ASP A 292 31.88 -4.22 9.37
N LEU A 293 32.80 -3.28 9.47
CA LEU A 293 34.13 -3.36 8.86
C LEU A 293 35.20 -3.13 9.91
N ALA A 294 36.16 -4.05 10.02
CA ALA A 294 37.38 -3.81 10.78
C ALA A 294 38.44 -3.16 9.88
N PHE A 295 39.12 -2.14 10.41
CA PHE A 295 40.21 -1.45 9.71
C PHE A 295 41.58 -1.89 10.25
N THR A 296 42.59 -1.79 9.39
CA THR A 296 44.00 -2.13 9.71
C THR A 296 44.59 -1.36 10.91
N ASP A 297 43.95 -0.27 11.36
CA ASP A 297 44.35 0.51 12.53
C ASP A 297 43.64 0.09 13.84
N GLY A 298 42.84 -0.98 13.79
CA GLY A 298 42.12 -1.53 14.95
C GLY A 298 40.76 -0.88 15.25
N THR A 299 40.30 0.05 14.43
CA THR A 299 38.95 0.65 14.55
C THR A 299 37.89 -0.15 13.78
N TYR A 300 36.61 0.02 14.14
CA TYR A 300 35.46 -0.57 13.45
C TYR A 300 34.56 0.49 12.84
N LEU A 301 33.86 0.19 11.74
CA LEU A 301 32.95 1.14 11.08
C LEU A 301 31.84 1.62 12.02
N SER A 302 31.33 0.72 12.85
CA SER A 302 30.35 1.03 13.90
C SER A 302 30.82 2.09 14.91
N ASP A 303 32.14 2.22 15.14
CA ASP A 303 32.72 3.23 16.03
C ASP A 303 32.93 4.60 15.35
N LEU A 304 32.83 4.67 14.02
CA LEU A 304 33.13 5.89 13.24
C LEU A 304 31.91 6.77 12.98
N GLY A 305 30.74 6.43 13.53
CA GLY A 305 29.50 7.18 13.34
C GLY A 305 28.95 7.09 11.91
N ALA A 306 29.20 5.97 11.22
CA ALA A 306 28.61 5.69 9.92
C ALA A 306 27.08 5.64 10.01
N THR A 307 26.42 6.14 8.97
CA THR A 307 24.97 5.98 8.79
C THR A 307 24.68 5.27 7.48
N ASP A 308 23.55 4.59 7.43
CA ASP A 308 22.98 4.12 6.18
C ASP A 308 22.45 5.30 5.33
N GLN A 309 21.89 4.98 4.17
CA GLN A 309 21.38 5.93 3.20
C GLN A 309 20.12 6.68 3.68
N TYR A 310 19.42 6.15 4.68
CA TYR A 310 18.25 6.78 5.32
C TYR A 310 18.62 7.61 6.56
N GLY A 311 19.89 7.56 6.98
CA GLY A 311 20.43 8.34 8.10
C GLY A 311 20.39 7.63 9.45
N PHE A 312 20.07 6.32 9.49
CA PHE A 312 20.16 5.53 10.71
C PHE A 312 21.60 5.07 10.95
N THR A 313 21.97 4.86 12.21
CA THR A 313 23.33 4.44 12.56
C THR A 313 23.60 3.04 12.00
N LEU A 314 24.73 2.87 11.31
CA LEU A 314 25.14 1.59 10.75
C LEU A 314 25.89 0.76 11.81
N SER A 315 25.10 0.17 12.70
CA SER A 315 25.51 -0.84 13.68
C SER A 315 24.32 -1.76 13.93
N PRO A 316 24.51 -2.98 14.48
CA PRO A 316 23.38 -3.89 14.69
C PRO A 316 22.27 -3.27 15.55
N GLN A 317 22.61 -2.66 16.69
CA GLN A 317 21.66 -1.94 17.54
C GLN A 317 21.06 -0.70 16.84
N GLY A 318 21.86 0.02 16.04
CA GLY A 318 21.41 1.20 15.30
C GLY A 318 20.35 0.87 14.24
N GLN A 319 20.52 -0.26 13.55
CA GLN A 319 19.56 -0.76 12.55
C GLN A 319 18.27 -1.25 13.21
N GLY A 320 18.37 -2.00 14.31
CA GLY A 320 17.21 -2.41 15.11
C GLY A 320 16.43 -1.22 15.67
N ALA A 321 17.12 -0.21 16.20
CA ALA A 321 16.50 1.01 16.72
C ALA A 321 15.86 1.87 15.61
N GLY A 322 16.43 1.87 14.40
CA GLY A 322 15.91 2.60 13.24
C GLY A 322 14.58 2.06 12.72
N LYS A 323 14.29 0.77 12.93
CA LYS A 323 13.06 0.09 12.48
C LYS A 323 12.76 0.24 10.97
N ALA A 324 13.78 0.46 10.16
CA ALA A 324 13.67 0.56 8.70
C ALA A 324 13.76 -0.82 8.02
N LEU A 325 14.33 -1.82 8.70
CA LEU A 325 14.39 -3.19 8.21
C LEU A 325 13.03 -3.88 8.35
N TYR A 326 12.43 -4.21 7.21
CA TYR A 326 11.24 -5.06 7.12
C TYR A 326 11.66 -6.52 7.27
N THR A 327 10.98 -7.23 8.15
CA THR A 327 11.19 -8.67 8.34
C THR A 327 10.51 -9.46 7.24
N ASN A 328 11.03 -10.66 6.95
CA ASN A 328 10.56 -11.55 5.89
C ASN A 328 10.60 -10.91 4.49
N GLN A 329 11.47 -9.92 4.31
CA GLN A 329 11.78 -9.28 3.03
C GLN A 329 13.27 -8.94 2.94
N TRP A 330 13.79 -8.85 1.72
CA TRP A 330 15.13 -8.31 1.47
C TRP A 330 15.14 -6.79 1.65
N ASN A 331 16.18 -6.28 2.30
CA ASN A 331 16.40 -4.84 2.56
C ASN A 331 17.76 -4.44 2.02
N LEU A 332 17.86 -3.32 1.31
CA LEU A 332 19.13 -2.78 0.83
C LEU A 332 19.72 -1.81 1.86
N ILE A 333 20.98 -2.01 2.22
CA ILE A 333 21.75 -1.08 3.04
C ILE A 333 22.94 -0.57 2.24
N ARG A 334 23.14 0.75 2.27
CA ARG A 334 24.26 1.45 1.64
C ARG A 334 24.87 2.46 2.61
N ALA A 335 26.20 2.50 2.65
CA ALA A 335 26.92 3.49 3.44
C ALA A 335 28.12 4.05 2.69
N GLN A 336 28.19 5.37 2.64
CA GLN A 336 29.26 6.13 2.02
C GLN A 336 30.50 6.14 2.94
N LEU A 337 31.30 5.07 2.88
CA LEU A 337 32.49 4.88 3.72
C LEU A 337 33.47 6.05 3.64
N GLY A 338 33.62 6.65 2.46
CA GLY A 338 34.49 7.81 2.25
C GLY A 338 34.17 9.01 3.15
N LYS A 339 32.96 9.13 3.71
CA LYS A 339 32.59 10.23 4.61
C LYS A 339 33.16 10.07 6.02
N VAL A 340 33.39 8.85 6.48
CA VAL A 340 33.75 8.54 7.89
C VAL A 340 35.09 7.81 8.02
N ALA A 341 35.55 7.13 6.96
CA ALA A 341 36.69 6.23 6.98
C ALA A 341 37.75 6.53 5.90
N ARG A 342 37.71 7.70 5.25
CA ARG A 342 38.68 8.08 4.21
C ARG A 342 40.13 7.90 4.68
N GLY A 343 40.94 7.21 3.87
CA GLY A 343 42.36 6.97 4.15
C GLY A 343 42.63 5.77 5.06
N LYS A 344 41.59 5.12 5.61
CA LYS A 344 41.71 3.81 6.24
C LYS A 344 41.72 2.71 5.18
N THR A 345 42.14 1.52 5.60
CA THR A 345 42.09 0.30 4.79
C THR A 345 41.24 -0.73 5.50
N VAL A 346 40.19 -1.22 4.83
CA VAL A 346 39.33 -2.31 5.31
C VAL A 346 40.17 -3.59 5.32
N ASP A 347 40.22 -4.23 6.48
CA ASP A 347 40.98 -5.45 6.77
C ASP A 347 40.05 -6.68 6.82
N ARG A 348 38.86 -6.52 7.39
CA ARG A 348 37.85 -7.58 7.46
C ARG A 348 36.44 -7.06 7.28
N ILE A 349 35.60 -7.89 6.67
CA ILE A 349 34.15 -7.69 6.58
C ILE A 349 33.50 -8.62 7.61
N ILE A 350 32.66 -8.05 8.48
CA ILE A 350 32.11 -8.72 9.67
C ILE A 350 30.59 -8.65 9.63
N LEU A 351 29.90 -9.74 9.96
CA LEU A 351 28.48 -9.74 10.24
C LEU A 351 28.27 -9.68 11.76
N GLY A 352 27.56 -8.66 12.24
CA GLY A 352 27.30 -8.46 13.66
C GLY A 352 25.82 -8.62 13.99
N TYR A 353 25.53 -9.36 15.05
CA TYR A 353 24.30 -9.30 15.83
C TYR A 353 24.60 -8.65 17.18
N ASP A 354 23.83 -7.67 17.60
CA ASP A 354 23.95 -7.05 18.93
C ASP A 354 22.60 -6.48 19.34
N ASN A 355 21.96 -7.11 20.32
CA ASN A 355 20.65 -6.75 20.79
C ASN A 355 20.71 -6.43 22.29
N ALA A 356 20.11 -5.31 22.69
CA ALA A 356 20.17 -4.79 24.04
C ALA A 356 19.36 -5.64 25.05
N ASN A 357 18.30 -6.31 24.61
CA ASN A 357 17.35 -6.98 25.50
C ASN A 357 17.01 -8.39 25.00
N GLY A 358 17.24 -9.40 25.83
CA GLY A 358 16.89 -10.79 25.56
C GLY A 358 15.99 -11.37 26.66
N PRO A 359 15.82 -12.71 26.71
CA PRO A 359 16.25 -13.65 25.68
C PRO A 359 15.50 -13.42 24.36
N ALA A 360 16.09 -13.85 23.25
CA ALA A 360 15.49 -13.76 21.93
C ALA A 360 16.14 -14.76 20.96
N SER A 361 15.36 -15.34 20.06
CA SER A 361 15.90 -16.06 18.90
C SER A 361 16.04 -15.09 17.74
N PHE A 362 17.01 -15.31 16.86
CA PHE A 362 17.17 -14.49 15.65
C PHE A 362 17.65 -15.36 14.49
N ASN A 363 17.18 -14.99 13.30
CA ASN A 363 17.47 -15.72 12.08
C ASN A 363 17.42 -14.77 10.87
N GLY A 364 18.23 -15.02 9.86
CA GLY A 364 18.17 -14.25 8.62
C GLY A 364 19.35 -14.49 7.67
N TRP A 365 19.39 -13.74 6.57
CA TRP A 365 20.39 -13.89 5.51
C TRP A 365 20.98 -12.56 5.07
N VAL A 366 22.21 -12.58 4.56
CA VAL A 366 22.89 -11.46 3.91
C VAL A 366 23.29 -11.89 2.49
N ASP A 367 23.13 -11.00 1.52
CA ASP A 367 23.53 -11.24 0.13
C ASP A 367 24.13 -9.98 -0.52
N ASP A 368 24.80 -10.16 -1.65
CA ASP A 368 25.43 -9.13 -2.49
C ASP A 368 26.29 -8.11 -1.71
N VAL A 369 27.20 -8.60 -0.86
CA VAL A 369 28.12 -7.74 -0.11
C VAL A 369 29.13 -7.13 -1.07
N GLN A 370 29.15 -5.81 -1.18
CA GLN A 370 30.03 -5.08 -2.09
C GLN A 370 30.71 -3.89 -1.39
N ILE A 371 31.99 -3.71 -1.66
CA ILE A 371 32.75 -2.50 -1.32
C ILE A 371 33.41 -2.01 -2.60
N ALA A 372 32.94 -0.89 -3.14
CA ALA A 372 33.42 -0.39 -4.43
C ALA A 372 33.39 1.14 -4.51
N PRO A 373 34.18 1.75 -5.40
CA PRO A 373 34.00 3.16 -5.76
C PRO A 373 32.68 3.35 -6.51
N VAL A 374 31.78 4.17 -5.96
CA VAL A 374 30.49 4.52 -6.56
C VAL A 374 30.41 6.04 -6.71
N PRO A 375 30.75 6.58 -7.90
CA PRO A 375 30.69 8.02 -8.11
C PRO A 375 29.24 8.50 -8.07
N GLN A 376 28.94 9.36 -7.09
CA GLN A 376 27.63 10.00 -6.99
C GLN A 376 27.46 11.01 -8.14
N ARG A 377 26.58 10.71 -9.09
CA ARG A 377 26.22 11.61 -10.18
C ARG A 377 24.77 12.04 -9.98
N PRO A 378 24.51 13.34 -9.79
CA PRO A 378 23.14 13.85 -9.78
C PRO A 378 22.42 13.46 -11.07
N ALA A 379 21.11 13.21 -10.94
CA ALA A 379 20.23 13.07 -12.09
C ALA A 379 20.35 14.29 -13.03
N ALA A 380 20.37 14.05 -14.33
CA ALA A 380 20.45 15.14 -15.32
C ALA A 380 19.12 15.89 -15.47
N ARG A 381 18.00 15.18 -15.30
CA ARG A 381 16.63 15.70 -15.38
C ARG A 381 15.80 15.19 -14.20
N LEU A 382 14.73 15.91 -13.84
CA LEU A 382 13.89 15.56 -12.69
C LEU A 382 13.30 14.15 -12.84
N SER A 383 12.79 13.83 -14.03
CA SER A 383 12.24 12.52 -14.38
C SER A 383 13.24 11.36 -14.28
N ASP A 384 14.55 11.62 -14.25
CA ASP A 384 15.56 10.55 -14.10
C ASP A 384 15.64 10.03 -12.65
N ASN A 385 15.14 10.80 -11.68
CA ASN A 385 15.01 10.36 -10.28
C ASN A 385 13.83 9.39 -10.07
N VAL A 386 12.89 9.31 -11.02
CA VAL A 386 11.69 8.47 -10.89
C VAL A 386 12.01 7.01 -11.14
N LEU A 387 11.50 6.12 -10.28
CA LEU A 387 11.52 4.67 -10.50
C LEU A 387 10.09 4.15 -10.63
N THR A 388 9.72 3.64 -11.81
CA THR A 388 8.38 3.07 -12.01
C THR A 388 8.25 1.65 -11.44
N THR A 389 9.35 0.97 -11.15
CA THR A 389 9.36 -0.30 -10.41
C THR A 389 9.10 -0.13 -8.91
N ARG A 390 9.09 1.10 -8.39
CA ARG A 390 8.75 1.35 -6.98
C ARG A 390 7.32 0.88 -6.68
N GLY A 391 7.21 -0.02 -5.71
CA GLY A 391 6.00 -0.67 -5.21
C GLY A 391 5.58 -1.98 -5.90
N THR A 392 6.43 -2.52 -6.79
CA THR A 392 6.15 -3.74 -7.57
C THR A 392 6.58 -5.04 -6.89
N ASN A 393 7.30 -4.96 -5.77
CA ASN A 393 7.68 -6.10 -4.94
C ASN A 393 6.56 -6.37 -3.91
N ALA A 394 5.41 -6.80 -4.44
CA ALA A 394 4.14 -6.90 -3.74
C ALA A 394 3.29 -8.04 -4.33
N ASN A 395 2.39 -8.60 -3.53
CA ASN A 395 1.40 -9.60 -3.94
C ASN A 395 0.15 -9.49 -3.03
N GLY A 396 -0.84 -10.36 -3.24
CA GLY A 396 -2.07 -10.35 -2.42
C GLY A 396 -1.90 -10.71 -0.94
N ASN A 397 -0.71 -11.17 -0.52
CA ASN A 397 -0.41 -11.48 0.89
C ASN A 397 0.30 -10.33 1.62
N PHE A 398 1.07 -9.52 0.90
CA PHE A 398 1.82 -8.41 1.47
C PHE A 398 2.17 -7.37 0.40
N SER A 399 1.82 -6.13 0.67
CA SER A 399 2.04 -5.00 -0.22
C SER A 399 3.26 -4.18 0.17
N ARG A 400 3.99 -3.76 -0.86
CA ARG A 400 4.95 -2.65 -0.79
C ARG A 400 4.56 -1.51 -1.71
N GLY A 401 3.27 -1.46 -2.07
CA GLY A 401 2.67 -0.45 -2.93
C GLY A 401 1.87 -1.00 -4.11
N ASN A 402 1.59 -2.31 -4.16
CA ASN A 402 0.81 -3.03 -5.21
C ASN A 402 0.80 -2.37 -6.61
N ASN A 403 1.98 -1.97 -7.05
CA ASN A 403 2.17 -1.18 -8.25
C ASN A 403 2.66 -2.06 -9.39
N PHE A 404 2.58 -1.53 -10.61
CA PHE A 404 3.29 -2.04 -11.79
C PHE A 404 4.09 -0.91 -12.47
N PRO A 405 5.12 -1.21 -13.28
CA PRO A 405 5.97 -0.22 -13.93
C PRO A 405 5.32 0.39 -15.18
N ALA A 406 4.40 1.34 -14.98
CA ALA A 406 3.71 2.03 -16.06
C ALA A 406 4.59 3.10 -16.75
N THR A 407 4.84 2.92 -18.05
CA THR A 407 5.40 3.94 -18.94
C THR A 407 4.25 4.63 -19.66
N ALA A 408 4.01 5.90 -19.32
CA ALA A 408 2.81 6.64 -19.70
C ALA A 408 3.06 8.15 -19.71
N LEU A 409 2.11 8.94 -20.23
CA LEU A 409 2.06 10.39 -19.98
C LEU A 409 1.29 10.69 -18.67
N PRO A 410 1.46 11.87 -18.06
CA PRO A 410 0.65 12.29 -16.91
C PRO A 410 -0.86 12.19 -17.23
N HIS A 411 -1.64 11.54 -16.36
CA HIS A 411 -3.07 11.25 -16.55
C HIS A 411 -3.40 10.54 -17.88
N GLY A 412 -2.44 9.81 -18.45
CA GLY A 412 -2.51 9.29 -19.81
C GLY A 412 -3.61 8.27 -20.01
N PHE A 413 -4.13 8.19 -21.24
CA PHE A 413 -5.20 7.26 -21.61
C PHE A 413 -4.76 5.79 -21.53
N ASN A 414 -3.56 5.47 -22.05
CA ASN A 414 -2.97 4.14 -22.01
C ASN A 414 -1.78 4.06 -21.05
N PHE A 415 -1.64 2.92 -20.38
CA PHE A 415 -0.37 2.52 -19.77
C PHE A 415 0.32 1.44 -20.60
N TRP A 416 1.63 1.59 -20.78
CA TRP A 416 2.48 0.57 -21.40
C TRP A 416 3.44 0.02 -20.37
N THR A 417 3.51 -1.30 -20.23
CA THR A 417 4.24 -1.94 -19.13
C THR A 417 4.92 -3.24 -19.57
N PRO A 418 6.09 -3.61 -19.03
CA PRO A 418 6.52 -5.01 -19.03
C PRO A 418 5.54 -5.88 -18.23
N VAL A 419 5.45 -7.16 -18.59
CA VAL A 419 4.53 -8.12 -18.00
C VAL A 419 5.29 -9.43 -17.70
N THR A 420 5.33 -9.83 -16.43
CA THR A 420 5.95 -11.09 -15.98
C THR A 420 4.97 -12.25 -16.03
N ASP A 421 3.67 -11.99 -15.84
CA ASP A 421 2.60 -12.97 -16.02
C ASP A 421 1.60 -12.45 -17.06
N ALA A 422 1.75 -12.93 -18.30
CA ALA A 422 0.90 -12.52 -19.41
C ALA A 422 -0.52 -13.12 -19.35
N GLY A 423 -0.81 -13.94 -18.34
CA GLY A 423 -2.14 -14.51 -18.07
C GLY A 423 -2.87 -13.93 -16.89
N ALA A 424 -2.22 -13.10 -16.08
CA ALA A 424 -2.85 -12.40 -14.97
C ALA A 424 -3.59 -11.16 -15.48
N ASP A 425 -4.77 -10.93 -14.92
CA ASP A 425 -5.53 -9.67 -14.99
C ASP A 425 -5.50 -8.92 -13.65
N ASN A 426 -4.49 -9.16 -12.81
CA ASN A 426 -4.24 -8.47 -11.54
C ASN A 426 -2.73 -8.21 -11.33
N TRP A 427 -1.96 -9.14 -10.76
CA TRP A 427 -0.50 -8.98 -10.60
C TRP A 427 0.24 -9.30 -11.90
N LEU A 428 0.15 -8.37 -12.86
CA LEU A 428 0.77 -8.47 -14.18
C LEU A 428 2.32 -8.39 -14.15
N TYR A 429 2.89 -7.78 -13.11
CA TYR A 429 4.33 -7.68 -12.88
C TYR A 429 4.69 -8.10 -11.46
N ARG A 430 5.63 -9.04 -11.32
CA ARG A 430 6.14 -9.55 -10.04
C ARG A 430 7.65 -9.35 -10.00
N TYR A 431 8.13 -8.55 -9.06
CA TYR A 431 9.53 -8.11 -9.04
C TYR A 431 10.54 -9.24 -8.74
N HIS A 432 10.21 -10.18 -7.83
CA HIS A 432 11.18 -11.19 -7.36
C HIS A 432 10.60 -12.60 -7.16
N GLU A 433 9.40 -12.72 -6.57
CA GLU A 433 8.81 -14.02 -6.20
C GLU A 433 8.70 -15.05 -7.33
N SER A 434 8.53 -14.61 -8.58
CA SER A 434 8.35 -15.50 -9.75
C SER A 434 9.60 -15.65 -10.61
N ASN A 435 10.78 -15.33 -10.06
CA ASN A 435 12.05 -15.56 -10.74
C ASN A 435 12.22 -17.05 -11.10
N ASN A 436 12.89 -17.32 -12.22
CA ASN A 436 13.12 -18.68 -12.72
C ASN A 436 14.12 -19.48 -11.85
N ASP A 437 14.49 -20.68 -12.27
CA ASP A 437 15.40 -21.58 -11.52
C ASP A 437 16.82 -21.02 -11.32
N GLN A 438 17.20 -19.99 -12.08
CA GLN A 438 18.47 -19.26 -11.93
C GLN A 438 18.31 -17.97 -11.12
N ASN A 439 17.17 -17.81 -10.46
CA ASN A 439 16.75 -16.60 -9.76
C ASN A 439 16.75 -15.33 -10.65
N LEU A 440 16.42 -15.48 -11.93
CA LEU A 440 16.27 -14.36 -12.86
C LEU A 440 14.79 -14.02 -13.08
N PRO A 441 14.39 -12.74 -13.05
CA PRO A 441 13.07 -12.33 -13.49
C PRO A 441 12.90 -12.63 -14.99
N THR A 442 11.66 -12.90 -15.40
CA THR A 442 11.33 -13.19 -16.79
C THR A 442 10.15 -12.37 -17.27
N LEU A 443 10.24 -11.79 -18.47
CA LEU A 443 9.09 -11.16 -19.11
C LEU A 443 8.43 -12.13 -20.09
N GLN A 444 7.10 -12.17 -20.05
CA GLN A 444 6.27 -12.95 -20.98
C GLN A 444 5.62 -12.09 -22.06
N ALA A 445 5.55 -10.77 -21.83
CA ALA A 445 5.06 -9.78 -22.78
C ALA A 445 5.52 -8.35 -22.40
N PHE A 446 5.37 -7.44 -23.35
CA PHE A 446 5.08 -6.05 -23.09
C PHE A 446 3.59 -5.82 -23.38
N GLY A 447 2.89 -5.10 -22.50
CA GLY A 447 1.44 -5.01 -22.50
C GLY A 447 0.90 -3.58 -22.48
N LEU A 448 -0.30 -3.44 -23.03
CA LEU A 448 -1.24 -2.36 -22.76
C LEU A 448 -2.05 -2.70 -21.50
N SER A 449 -2.18 -1.74 -20.60
CA SER A 449 -2.91 -1.86 -19.34
C SER A 449 -3.73 -0.60 -19.04
N HIS A 450 -4.82 -0.78 -18.29
CA HIS A 450 -5.59 0.30 -17.68
C HIS A 450 -5.87 0.02 -16.19
N GLU A 451 -5.12 -0.89 -15.59
CA GLU A 451 -5.28 -1.31 -14.21
C GLU A 451 -5.05 -0.15 -13.24
N PRO A 452 -6.01 0.17 -12.35
CA PRO A 452 -5.81 1.13 -11.28
C PRO A 452 -5.26 0.49 -10.00
N SER A 453 -5.48 -0.81 -9.81
CA SER A 453 -5.04 -1.62 -8.67
C SER A 453 -5.26 -3.10 -9.02
N PRO A 454 -4.42 -4.04 -8.54
CA PRO A 454 -4.64 -5.47 -8.76
C PRO A 454 -5.97 -5.98 -8.18
N TRP A 455 -6.57 -5.28 -7.21
CA TRP A 455 -7.89 -5.60 -6.65
C TRP A 455 -9.04 -5.28 -7.61
N MET A 456 -8.82 -4.30 -8.49
CA MET A 456 -9.77 -3.92 -9.56
C MET A 456 -9.59 -4.78 -10.81
N GLY A 457 -8.36 -5.25 -11.02
CA GLY A 457 -7.91 -5.96 -12.19
C GLY A 457 -7.76 -5.10 -13.44
N ASP A 458 -7.15 -5.71 -14.46
CA ASP A 458 -6.84 -5.07 -15.73
C ASP A 458 -7.92 -5.30 -16.79
N ARG A 459 -8.01 -4.38 -17.73
CA ARG A 459 -8.99 -4.38 -18.81
C ARG A 459 -8.40 -3.88 -20.12
N GLN A 460 -9.03 -4.28 -21.22
CA GLN A 460 -8.76 -3.78 -22.56
C GLN A 460 -7.30 -4.00 -22.99
N THR A 461 -6.74 -5.14 -22.60
CA THR A 461 -5.33 -5.46 -22.74
C THR A 461 -4.92 -5.86 -24.15
N PHE A 462 -3.66 -5.70 -24.49
CA PHE A 462 -3.04 -6.18 -25.74
C PHE A 462 -1.54 -6.40 -25.51
N GLN A 463 -0.97 -7.48 -26.04
CA GLN A 463 0.40 -7.90 -25.71
C GLN A 463 1.27 -8.09 -26.94
N VAL A 464 2.56 -7.79 -26.80
CA VAL A 464 3.61 -8.09 -27.78
C VAL A 464 4.86 -8.65 -27.10
N MET A 465 5.50 -9.66 -27.68
CA MET A 465 6.75 -10.22 -27.18
C MET A 465 7.73 -10.51 -28.32
N PRO A 466 9.01 -10.06 -28.25
CA PRO A 466 10.01 -10.39 -29.25
C PRO A 466 10.49 -11.84 -29.11
N SER A 467 10.82 -12.49 -30.23
CA SER A 467 11.41 -13.83 -30.26
C SER A 467 12.50 -13.95 -31.33
N ALA A 468 13.64 -14.51 -30.94
CA ALA A 468 14.76 -14.80 -31.84
C ALA A 468 14.66 -16.17 -32.55
N THR A 469 13.52 -16.85 -32.46
CA THR A 469 13.33 -18.18 -33.07
C THR A 469 13.45 -18.12 -34.60
N ALA A 470 14.23 -19.02 -35.19
CA ALA A 470 14.44 -19.03 -36.64
C ALA A 470 13.18 -19.38 -37.46
N GLY A 471 12.27 -20.18 -36.90
CA GLY A 471 11.03 -20.61 -37.53
C GLY A 471 9.80 -19.89 -36.97
N VAL A 472 8.75 -20.67 -36.73
CA VAL A 472 7.55 -20.21 -36.04
C VAL A 472 7.88 -20.05 -34.54
N PRO A 473 7.67 -18.87 -33.94
CA PRO A 473 7.88 -18.68 -32.51
C PRO A 473 6.82 -19.43 -31.69
N ASP A 474 7.18 -19.81 -30.46
CA ASP A 474 6.24 -20.46 -29.54
C ASP A 474 5.22 -19.45 -29.01
N GLY A 475 3.94 -19.83 -29.02
CA GLY A 475 2.84 -19.04 -28.50
C GLY A 475 2.60 -19.24 -27.00
N ASN A 476 3.20 -20.26 -26.38
CA ASN A 476 3.10 -20.53 -24.96
C ASN A 476 3.87 -19.46 -24.15
N ARG A 477 3.23 -18.94 -23.10
CA ARG A 477 3.75 -17.81 -22.32
C ARG A 477 5.05 -18.14 -21.59
N THR A 478 5.12 -19.31 -20.97
CA THR A 478 6.32 -19.79 -20.27
C THR A 478 7.44 -20.10 -21.26
N ALA A 479 7.14 -20.77 -22.37
CA ALA A 479 8.15 -21.14 -23.37
C ALA A 479 8.77 -19.93 -24.08
N ARG A 480 8.01 -18.85 -24.28
CA ARG A 480 8.50 -17.61 -24.91
C ARG A 480 9.11 -16.59 -23.94
N ALA A 481 9.07 -16.86 -22.63
CA ALA A 481 9.53 -15.93 -21.62
C ALA A 481 11.04 -15.64 -21.79
N LEU A 482 11.44 -14.38 -21.59
CA LEU A 482 12.84 -13.98 -21.70
C LEU A 482 13.39 -13.55 -20.34
N PRO A 483 14.45 -14.21 -19.83
CA PRO A 483 15.09 -13.81 -18.59
C PRO A 483 15.92 -12.54 -18.77
N PHE A 484 15.99 -11.74 -17.71
CA PHE A 484 16.81 -10.53 -17.63
C PHE A 484 17.33 -10.32 -16.20
N LYS A 485 18.15 -9.29 -16.01
CA LYS A 485 18.56 -8.78 -14.70
C LYS A 485 18.11 -7.34 -14.55
N HIS A 486 17.67 -6.91 -13.36
CA HIS A 486 17.23 -5.52 -13.14
C HIS A 486 18.34 -4.48 -13.41
N GLU A 487 19.63 -4.84 -13.29
CA GLU A 487 20.75 -3.97 -13.71
C GLU A 487 20.73 -3.63 -15.22
N ASN A 488 20.04 -4.45 -16.02
CA ASN A 488 19.86 -4.28 -17.46
C ASN A 488 18.45 -3.77 -17.81
N GLU A 489 17.66 -3.39 -16.81
CA GLU A 489 16.34 -2.78 -16.90
C GLU A 489 16.44 -1.28 -16.61
N THR A 490 15.73 -0.47 -17.38
CA THR A 490 15.55 0.95 -17.11
C THR A 490 14.06 1.24 -17.18
N ALA A 491 13.46 1.43 -16.01
CA ALA A 491 12.04 1.66 -15.85
C ALA A 491 11.79 3.12 -15.46
N ARG A 492 11.33 3.95 -16.41
CA ARG A 492 11.07 5.38 -16.24
C ARG A 492 9.70 5.74 -16.79
N PRO A 493 9.06 6.83 -16.31
CA PRO A 493 7.73 7.23 -16.78
C PRO A 493 7.65 7.45 -18.29
N TYR A 494 8.74 7.97 -18.87
CA TYR A 494 8.86 8.33 -20.28
C TYR A 494 9.54 7.26 -21.15
N TYR A 495 10.08 6.21 -20.53
CA TYR A 495 10.88 5.18 -21.22
C TYR A 495 10.95 3.89 -20.40
N TYR A 496 10.62 2.78 -21.04
CA TYR A 496 11.02 1.46 -20.56
C TYR A 496 12.06 0.87 -21.49
N GLY A 497 13.09 0.25 -20.95
CA GLY A 497 14.08 -0.49 -21.73
C GLY A 497 14.61 -1.69 -20.95
N VAL A 498 14.78 -2.83 -21.64
CA VAL A 498 15.39 -4.03 -21.06
C VAL A 498 16.29 -4.71 -22.07
N ARG A 499 17.45 -5.21 -21.61
CA ARG A 499 18.28 -6.16 -22.35
C ARG A 499 18.18 -7.53 -21.70
N PHE A 500 17.70 -8.51 -22.46
CA PHE A 500 17.54 -9.90 -22.02
C PHE A 500 18.87 -10.66 -22.10
N GLU A 501 18.97 -11.77 -21.37
CA GLU A 501 20.19 -12.59 -21.33
C GLU A 501 20.54 -13.20 -22.70
N ASN A 502 19.55 -13.40 -23.58
CA ASN A 502 19.78 -13.86 -24.95
C ASN A 502 20.23 -12.75 -25.93
N GLY A 503 20.44 -11.52 -25.44
CA GLY A 503 20.90 -10.38 -26.24
C GLY A 503 19.80 -9.58 -26.95
N ILE A 504 18.53 -9.99 -26.88
CA ILE A 504 17.42 -9.17 -27.36
C ILE A 504 17.30 -7.91 -26.49
N ARG A 505 16.98 -6.77 -27.11
CA ARG A 505 16.62 -5.52 -26.43
C ARG A 505 15.20 -5.12 -26.81
N GLY A 506 14.37 -4.80 -25.81
CA GLY A 506 13.04 -4.22 -26.00
C GLY A 506 12.95 -2.84 -25.35
N GLU A 507 12.31 -1.89 -26.03
CA GLU A 507 12.23 -0.49 -25.60
C GLU A 507 10.84 0.10 -25.92
N ILE A 508 10.32 0.96 -25.04
CA ILE A 508 9.02 1.65 -25.16
C ILE A 508 9.19 3.15 -24.97
N ALA A 509 8.58 3.95 -25.82
CA ALA A 509 8.36 5.39 -25.63
C ALA A 509 6.86 5.71 -25.80
N PRO A 510 6.18 6.28 -24.78
CA PRO A 510 4.73 6.43 -24.77
C PRO A 510 4.29 7.78 -25.36
N THR A 511 3.05 7.83 -25.83
CA THR A 511 2.23 9.05 -25.92
C THR A 511 0.92 8.81 -25.15
N ASP A 512 -0.14 9.60 -25.38
CA ASP A 512 -1.39 9.50 -24.62
C ASP A 512 -2.19 8.24 -25.04
N HIS A 513 -2.50 8.13 -26.34
CA HIS A 513 -3.26 7.01 -26.93
C HIS A 513 -2.38 6.05 -27.75
N ALA A 514 -1.07 6.29 -27.82
CA ALA A 514 -0.15 5.54 -28.66
C ALA A 514 1.20 5.28 -27.98
N ALA A 515 2.05 4.48 -28.62
CA ALA A 515 3.44 4.27 -28.24
C ALA A 515 4.31 3.85 -29.44
N MET A 516 5.61 4.06 -29.30
CA MET A 516 6.63 3.43 -30.12
C MET A 516 7.33 2.32 -29.33
N PHE A 517 7.38 1.14 -29.93
CA PHE A 517 8.18 0.01 -29.47
C PHE A 517 9.37 -0.16 -30.40
N ARG A 518 10.57 -0.37 -29.84
CA ARG A 518 11.78 -0.69 -30.61
C ARG A 518 12.36 -2.00 -30.09
N PHE A 519 12.49 -2.98 -30.99
CA PHE A 519 13.10 -4.27 -30.69
C PHE A 519 14.39 -4.44 -31.47
N THR A 520 15.47 -4.82 -30.79
CA THR A 520 16.77 -5.12 -31.42
C THR A 520 17.16 -6.56 -31.11
N PHE A 521 17.45 -7.33 -32.16
CA PHE A 521 17.78 -8.75 -32.11
C PHE A 521 19.28 -8.96 -32.32
N PRO A 522 19.91 -9.94 -31.63
CA PRO A 522 21.33 -10.23 -31.81
C PRO A 522 21.64 -10.73 -33.23
N ASP A 523 20.71 -11.50 -33.81
CA ASP A 523 20.80 -12.14 -35.12
C ASP A 523 19.67 -11.68 -36.07
N GLY A 524 19.62 -12.22 -37.29
CA GLY A 524 18.61 -11.87 -38.31
C GLY A 524 17.24 -12.55 -38.14
N ASN A 525 17.03 -13.31 -37.06
CA ASN A 525 15.75 -13.95 -36.77
C ASN A 525 14.91 -13.03 -35.88
N ALA A 526 14.15 -12.11 -36.49
CA ALA A 526 13.32 -11.16 -35.76
C ALA A 526 11.84 -11.54 -35.87
N ASN A 527 11.22 -11.92 -34.75
CA ASN A 527 9.77 -12.16 -34.68
C ASN A 527 9.16 -11.30 -33.58
N LEU A 528 7.93 -10.86 -33.82
CA LEU A 528 7.06 -10.26 -32.81
C LEU A 528 5.81 -11.12 -32.68
N VAL A 529 5.59 -11.64 -31.47
CA VAL A 529 4.42 -12.44 -31.10
C VAL A 529 3.39 -11.51 -30.47
N PHE A 530 2.18 -11.47 -31.02
CA PHE A 530 1.05 -10.72 -30.51
C PHE A 530 0.11 -11.67 -29.77
N ASP A 531 -0.45 -11.22 -28.66
CA ASP A 531 -1.31 -12.04 -27.81
C ASP A 531 -2.27 -11.16 -26.99
N ASN A 532 -3.12 -11.80 -26.21
CA ASN A 532 -3.95 -11.18 -25.19
C ASN A 532 -4.05 -12.08 -23.95
N ILE A 533 -4.61 -11.59 -22.84
CA ILE A 533 -4.74 -12.36 -21.59
C ILE A 533 -5.70 -13.55 -21.81
N ARG A 534 -6.78 -13.36 -22.57
CA ARG A 534 -7.78 -14.38 -22.91
C ARG A 534 -8.18 -14.28 -24.38
N ASN A 535 -8.99 -15.22 -24.87
CA ASN A 535 -9.51 -15.22 -26.26
C ASN A 535 -10.61 -14.18 -26.54
N GLU A 536 -10.67 -13.13 -25.73
CA GLU A 536 -11.69 -12.08 -25.76
C GLU A 536 -11.20 -10.92 -26.62
N GLY A 537 -11.20 -11.14 -27.94
CA GLY A 537 -10.69 -10.16 -28.88
C GLY A 537 -10.59 -10.70 -30.30
N GLY A 538 -9.91 -9.94 -31.15
CA GLY A 538 -9.57 -10.37 -32.50
C GLY A 538 -8.28 -9.74 -33.00
N LEU A 539 -7.54 -10.48 -33.80
CA LEU A 539 -6.29 -10.04 -34.41
C LEU A 539 -6.34 -10.24 -35.94
N THR A 540 -5.87 -9.24 -36.68
CA THR A 540 -5.68 -9.31 -38.14
C THR A 540 -4.28 -8.80 -38.45
N LEU A 541 -3.48 -9.66 -39.07
CA LEU A 541 -2.11 -9.37 -39.49
C LEU A 541 -2.11 -9.08 -40.99
N ASP A 542 -1.53 -7.94 -41.40
CA ASP A 542 -1.42 -7.56 -42.81
C ASP A 542 0.04 -7.27 -43.19
N PRO A 543 0.81 -8.31 -43.58
CA PRO A 543 2.18 -8.16 -44.06
C PRO A 543 2.28 -7.25 -45.29
N ALA A 544 1.26 -7.20 -46.15
CA ALA A 544 1.31 -6.43 -47.40
C ALA A 544 1.31 -4.92 -47.14
N THR A 545 0.63 -4.47 -46.09
CA THR A 545 0.63 -3.07 -45.66
C THR A 545 1.56 -2.78 -44.49
N SER A 546 2.35 -3.77 -44.05
CA SER A 546 3.21 -3.67 -42.86
C SER A 546 2.44 -3.14 -41.64
N SER A 547 1.26 -3.70 -41.41
CA SER A 547 0.36 -3.27 -40.35
C SER A 547 -0.37 -4.44 -39.69
N LEU A 548 -0.97 -4.17 -38.53
CA LEU A 548 -1.96 -5.03 -37.91
C LEU A 548 -3.12 -4.20 -37.36
N SER A 549 -4.26 -4.85 -37.22
CA SER A 549 -5.40 -4.32 -36.48
C SER A 549 -5.97 -5.39 -35.57
N GLY A 550 -6.50 -4.98 -34.44
CA GLY A 550 -7.18 -5.90 -33.52
C GLY A 550 -8.16 -5.19 -32.61
N TYR A 551 -8.75 -5.95 -31.71
CA TYR A 551 -9.54 -5.43 -30.61
C TYR A 551 -9.45 -6.35 -29.38
N SER A 552 -9.72 -5.78 -28.21
CA SER A 552 -9.78 -6.48 -26.92
C SER A 552 -11.11 -6.18 -26.23
N ASP A 553 -11.78 -7.23 -25.78
CA ASP A 553 -13.01 -7.18 -24.98
C ASP A 553 -12.76 -7.64 -23.53
N VAL A 554 -11.49 -7.85 -23.14
CA VAL A 554 -11.09 -8.19 -21.76
C VAL A 554 -11.56 -7.07 -20.82
N ASN A 555 -12.27 -7.42 -19.75
CA ASN A 555 -12.80 -6.44 -18.81
C ASN A 555 -12.55 -6.74 -17.33
N ALA A 556 -12.15 -7.95 -16.95
CA ALA A 556 -11.98 -8.37 -15.53
C ALA A 556 -13.17 -8.01 -14.60
N GLY A 557 -14.40 -8.00 -15.12
CA GLY A 557 -15.59 -7.61 -14.33
C GLY A 557 -15.80 -6.10 -14.17
N SER A 558 -14.96 -5.27 -14.80
CA SER A 558 -15.05 -3.81 -14.82
C SER A 558 -16.35 -3.32 -15.47
N ALA A 559 -17.24 -2.74 -14.65
CA ALA A 559 -18.51 -2.18 -15.12
C ALA A 559 -18.26 -1.05 -16.12
N GLY A 560 -18.99 -1.05 -17.24
CA GLY A 560 -18.88 -0.01 -18.27
C GLY A 560 -17.66 -0.10 -19.18
N ALA A 561 -16.78 -1.10 -19.00
CA ALA A 561 -15.69 -1.35 -19.93
C ALA A 561 -16.23 -1.81 -21.30
N THR A 562 -15.84 -1.11 -22.36
CA THR A 562 -16.22 -1.45 -23.75
C THR A 562 -15.04 -1.99 -24.55
N ARG A 563 -15.29 -2.41 -25.79
CA ARG A 563 -14.25 -2.83 -26.73
C ARG A 563 -13.16 -1.77 -26.88
N MET A 564 -11.90 -2.21 -26.82
CA MET A 564 -10.74 -1.42 -27.21
C MET A 564 -10.28 -1.84 -28.59
N TYR A 565 -10.11 -0.89 -29.51
CA TYR A 565 -9.57 -1.10 -30.85
C TYR A 565 -8.07 -0.82 -30.86
N VAL A 566 -7.30 -1.64 -31.57
CA VAL A 566 -5.84 -1.56 -31.66
C VAL A 566 -5.41 -1.47 -33.12
N TYR A 567 -4.47 -0.58 -33.43
CA TYR A 567 -3.83 -0.47 -34.74
C TYR A 567 -2.34 -0.26 -34.60
N ALA A 568 -1.52 -1.00 -35.36
CA ALA A 568 -0.08 -0.79 -35.39
C ALA A 568 0.52 -0.86 -36.80
N THR A 569 1.66 -0.17 -36.97
CA THR A 569 2.47 -0.16 -38.21
C THR A 569 3.94 -0.41 -37.90
N PHE A 570 4.66 -0.99 -38.85
CA PHE A 570 6.08 -1.35 -38.69
C PHE A 570 6.95 -0.55 -39.67
N ASP A 571 8.18 -0.21 -39.26
CA ASP A 571 9.18 0.43 -40.12
C ASP A 571 9.86 -0.55 -41.10
N GLN A 572 9.75 -1.85 -40.82
CA GLN A 572 10.23 -2.94 -41.66
C GLN A 572 9.05 -3.76 -42.18
N ALA A 573 9.11 -4.16 -43.45
CA ALA A 573 8.11 -5.06 -44.03
C ALA A 573 8.24 -6.47 -43.44
N PRO A 574 7.16 -7.07 -42.91
CA PRO A 574 7.19 -8.46 -42.49
C PRO A 574 7.41 -9.40 -43.68
N THR A 575 8.27 -10.41 -43.52
CA THR A 575 8.45 -11.49 -44.51
C THR A 575 7.38 -12.56 -44.38
N THR A 576 6.76 -12.69 -43.20
CA THR A 576 5.75 -13.70 -42.90
C THR A 576 4.82 -13.18 -41.80
N GLY A 577 3.55 -13.57 -41.87
CA GLY A 577 2.58 -13.35 -40.80
C GLY A 577 1.58 -14.50 -40.74
N ALA A 578 1.32 -15.02 -39.55
CA ALA A 578 0.34 -16.09 -39.34
C ALA A 578 -0.23 -16.08 -37.91
N MET A 579 -1.45 -16.61 -37.76
CA MET A 579 -2.04 -16.88 -36.45
C MET A 579 -1.38 -18.10 -35.80
N LEU A 580 -1.39 -18.14 -34.46
CA LEU A 580 -0.80 -19.20 -33.64
C LEU A 580 -1.91 -19.91 -32.82
N PRO A 581 -2.50 -21.01 -33.33
CA PRO A 581 -3.57 -21.73 -32.62
C PRO A 581 -3.04 -22.47 -31.39
N GLY A 582 -3.91 -22.77 -30.41
CA GLY A 582 -3.61 -23.47 -29.16
C GLY A 582 -3.80 -22.60 -27.91
N ASP A 583 -3.68 -23.23 -26.73
CA ASP A 583 -3.81 -22.61 -25.39
C ASP A 583 -5.11 -21.78 -25.18
N GLY A 584 -6.13 -22.05 -25.98
CA GLY A 584 -7.42 -21.36 -25.95
C GLY A 584 -7.35 -19.89 -26.37
N ARG A 585 -6.40 -19.45 -27.20
CA ARG A 585 -6.21 -18.02 -27.61
C ARG A 585 -6.16 -17.81 -29.15
N ASP A 586 -6.84 -18.67 -29.90
CA ASP A 586 -6.72 -18.77 -31.36
C ASP A 586 -7.08 -17.50 -32.14
N ASN A 587 -7.94 -16.63 -31.59
CA ASN A 587 -8.41 -15.42 -32.28
C ASN A 587 -7.53 -14.20 -32.05
N VAL A 588 -6.69 -14.24 -31.02
CA VAL A 588 -5.92 -13.09 -30.52
C VAL A 588 -4.42 -13.28 -30.63
N ARG A 589 -3.96 -14.50 -30.95
CA ARG A 589 -2.55 -14.86 -30.95
C ARG A 589 -1.99 -15.06 -32.35
N GLY A 590 -0.92 -14.37 -32.68
CA GLY A 590 -0.25 -14.49 -33.98
C GLY A 590 1.18 -13.93 -33.95
N TYR A 591 1.91 -14.05 -35.05
CA TYR A 591 3.25 -13.47 -35.14
C TYR A 591 3.52 -12.84 -36.49
N LEU A 592 4.43 -11.85 -36.49
CA LEU A 592 5.06 -11.29 -37.68
C LEU A 592 6.57 -11.56 -37.61
N LYS A 593 7.14 -11.97 -38.75
CA LYS A 593 8.58 -12.19 -38.91
C LYS A 593 9.19 -11.13 -39.82
N PHE A 594 10.40 -10.68 -39.50
CA PHE A 594 11.13 -9.63 -40.20
C PHE A 594 12.55 -10.10 -40.56
N ALA A 595 13.12 -9.52 -41.61
CA ALA A 595 14.50 -9.78 -42.02
C ALA A 595 15.53 -8.83 -41.35
N SER A 596 15.06 -7.76 -40.71
CA SER A 596 15.89 -6.74 -40.07
C SER A 596 16.24 -7.12 -38.63
N LYS A 597 17.44 -6.73 -38.18
CA LYS A 597 17.85 -6.84 -36.76
C LYS A 597 17.13 -5.85 -35.84
N THR A 598 16.59 -4.76 -36.39
CA THR A 598 15.85 -3.76 -35.63
C THR A 598 14.48 -3.57 -36.27
N VAL A 599 13.45 -3.64 -35.44
CA VAL A 599 12.05 -3.44 -35.83
C VAL A 599 11.43 -2.41 -34.89
N THR A 600 10.88 -1.34 -35.46
CA THR A 600 10.13 -0.30 -34.76
C THR A 600 8.65 -0.45 -35.07
N MET A 601 7.85 -0.65 -34.03
CA MET A 601 6.39 -0.71 -34.12
C MET A 601 5.80 0.57 -33.54
N ARG A 602 4.90 1.22 -34.29
CA ARG A 602 4.08 2.33 -33.81
C ARG A 602 2.66 1.83 -33.63
N ILE A 603 2.15 1.88 -32.41
CA ILE A 603 0.85 1.31 -32.01
C ILE A 603 -0.02 2.38 -31.36
N ALA A 604 -1.32 2.37 -31.65
CA ALA A 604 -2.31 3.24 -31.01
C ALA A 604 -3.62 2.49 -30.75
N THR A 605 -4.40 3.04 -29.83
CA THR A 605 -5.68 2.47 -29.41
C THR A 605 -6.83 3.46 -29.48
N SER A 606 -8.06 2.97 -29.35
CA SER A 606 -9.29 3.78 -29.28
C SER A 606 -10.43 2.98 -28.64
N LEU A 607 -11.27 3.63 -27.84
CA LEU A 607 -12.54 3.08 -27.35
C LEU A 607 -13.71 3.36 -28.30
N ILE A 608 -13.51 4.25 -29.28
CA ILE A 608 -14.55 4.64 -30.24
C ILE A 608 -14.57 3.71 -31.46
N SER A 609 -13.43 3.54 -32.15
CA SER A 609 -13.37 2.73 -33.37
C SER A 609 -11.94 2.46 -33.86
N LEU A 610 -11.77 1.48 -34.75
CA LEU A 610 -10.50 1.24 -35.44
C LEU A 610 -10.03 2.45 -36.27
N ASP A 611 -10.95 3.18 -36.91
CA ASP A 611 -10.60 4.37 -37.67
C ASP A 611 -10.12 5.50 -36.76
N GLN A 612 -10.68 5.61 -35.56
CA GLN A 612 -10.19 6.54 -34.56
C GLN A 612 -8.83 6.10 -34.00
N ALA A 613 -8.56 4.80 -33.79
CA ALA A 613 -7.21 4.33 -33.42
C ALA A 613 -6.14 4.70 -34.47
N LYS A 614 -6.46 4.57 -35.77
CA LYS A 614 -5.59 5.05 -36.86
C LYS A 614 -5.36 6.56 -36.80
N ARG A 615 -6.41 7.32 -36.45
CA ARG A 615 -6.33 8.79 -36.29
C ARG A 615 -5.47 9.17 -35.08
N ASN A 616 -5.63 8.51 -33.93
CA ASN A 616 -4.79 8.73 -32.75
C ASN A 616 -3.32 8.50 -33.08
N LEU A 617 -3.00 7.41 -33.79
CA LEU A 617 -1.64 7.15 -34.24
C LEU A 617 -1.07 8.30 -35.10
N ALA A 618 -1.86 8.81 -36.05
CA ALA A 618 -1.44 9.89 -36.93
C ALA A 618 -1.33 11.25 -36.23
N LEU A 619 -2.14 11.50 -35.19
CA LEU A 619 -2.14 12.73 -34.40
C LEU A 619 -0.93 12.79 -33.45
N GLU A 620 -0.59 11.67 -32.82
CA GLU A 620 0.42 11.65 -31.75
C GLU A 620 1.80 11.21 -32.24
N ILE A 621 1.86 10.35 -33.25
CA ILE A 621 3.11 9.77 -33.75
C ILE A 621 3.19 9.92 -35.27
N ALA A 622 3.83 11.01 -35.72
CA ALA A 622 4.02 11.28 -37.14
C ALA A 622 4.72 10.10 -37.87
N PRO A 623 4.41 9.83 -39.16
CA PRO A 623 5.00 8.73 -39.94
C PRO A 623 6.53 8.63 -39.96
N ARG A 624 7.23 9.75 -39.73
CA ARG A 624 8.69 9.83 -39.72
C ARG A 624 9.27 10.24 -38.36
N ALA A 625 8.46 10.22 -37.30
CA ALA A 625 8.97 10.45 -35.96
C ALA A 625 10.02 9.38 -35.62
N SER A 626 11.05 9.78 -34.90
CA SER A 626 12.06 8.85 -34.37
C SER A 626 11.65 8.39 -32.98
N PHE A 627 12.14 7.22 -32.56
CA PHE A 627 11.95 6.73 -31.19
C PHE A 627 12.41 7.77 -30.15
N GLU A 628 13.60 8.34 -30.34
CA GLU A 628 14.15 9.33 -29.42
C GLU A 628 13.27 10.59 -29.35
N SER A 629 12.72 11.07 -30.47
CA SER A 629 11.82 12.24 -30.43
C SER A 629 10.53 12.00 -29.64
N VAL A 630 9.99 10.77 -29.65
CA VAL A 630 8.81 10.42 -28.84
C VAL A 630 9.20 10.32 -27.36
N LYS A 631 10.33 9.64 -27.08
CA LYS A 631 10.90 9.53 -25.73
C LYS A 631 11.17 10.89 -25.09
N ASP A 632 11.84 11.79 -25.82
CA ASP A 632 12.22 13.11 -25.33
C ASP A 632 11.00 14.01 -25.11
N ALA A 633 9.95 13.85 -25.94
CA ALA A 633 8.68 14.55 -25.76
C ALA A 633 7.95 14.09 -24.49
N ALA A 634 7.89 12.77 -24.25
CA ALA A 634 7.34 12.21 -23.02
C ALA A 634 8.15 12.65 -21.79
N GLN A 635 9.49 12.65 -21.88
CA GLN A 635 10.35 13.11 -20.79
C GLN A 635 10.13 14.61 -20.50
N ALA A 636 9.98 15.43 -21.54
CA ALA A 636 9.66 16.85 -21.37
C ALA A 636 8.27 17.09 -20.77
N ALA A 637 7.29 16.21 -21.03
CA ALA A 637 5.98 16.27 -20.36
C ALA A 637 6.12 16.00 -18.87
N TRP A 638 6.84 14.94 -18.49
CA TRP A 638 7.09 14.61 -17.09
C TRP A 638 7.92 15.66 -16.37
N ASP A 639 9.00 16.17 -16.96
CA ASP A 639 9.80 17.20 -16.29
C ASP A 639 9.01 18.48 -16.00
N ARG A 640 8.09 18.87 -16.89
CA ARG A 640 7.18 20.00 -16.61
C ARG A 640 6.26 19.70 -15.43
N GLN A 641 5.73 18.48 -15.36
CA GLN A 641 4.82 18.07 -14.29
C GLN A 641 5.53 17.88 -12.95
N LEU A 642 6.72 17.29 -12.95
CA LEU A 642 7.54 17.06 -11.76
C LEU A 642 8.19 18.35 -11.24
N GLY A 643 8.43 19.30 -12.14
CA GLY A 643 9.00 20.62 -11.82
C GLY A 643 8.08 21.54 -11.03
N VAL A 644 6.92 21.08 -10.57
CA VAL A 644 6.07 21.82 -9.62
C VAL A 644 6.68 21.91 -8.22
N ILE A 645 7.64 21.03 -7.88
CA ILE A 645 8.37 21.04 -6.60
C ILE A 645 9.88 20.93 -6.84
N GLU A 646 10.63 21.87 -6.25
CA GLU A 646 12.08 21.84 -6.11
C GLU A 646 12.47 21.78 -4.63
N VAL A 647 13.52 21.03 -4.27
CA VAL A 647 13.95 20.87 -2.88
C VAL A 647 15.47 20.98 -2.71
N GLU A 648 15.90 21.51 -1.57
CA GLU A 648 17.31 21.56 -1.15
C GLU A 648 17.52 20.78 0.15
N GLY A 649 18.69 20.13 0.27
CA GLY A 649 19.05 19.32 1.45
C GLY A 649 18.47 17.89 1.43
N ALA A 650 18.01 17.41 0.28
CA ALA A 650 17.54 16.04 0.08
C ALA A 650 18.71 15.07 -0.20
N SER A 651 18.63 13.84 0.31
CA SER A 651 19.45 12.72 -0.17
C SER A 651 18.97 12.23 -1.54
N GLN A 652 19.79 11.42 -2.24
CA GLN A 652 19.37 10.83 -3.52
C GLN A 652 18.11 9.96 -3.35
N ASP A 653 17.99 9.22 -2.25
CA ASP A 653 16.80 8.40 -1.99
C ASP A 653 15.58 9.25 -1.70
N GLN A 654 15.73 10.37 -0.99
CA GLN A 654 14.63 11.32 -0.79
C GLN A 654 14.19 11.98 -2.10
N LEU A 655 15.11 12.26 -3.03
CA LEU A 655 14.77 12.74 -4.37
C LEU A 655 14.02 11.67 -5.17
N THR A 656 14.47 10.41 -5.12
CA THR A 656 13.77 9.29 -5.76
C THR A 656 12.38 9.10 -5.17
N THR A 657 12.22 9.12 -3.85
CA THR A 657 10.91 9.02 -3.19
C THR A 657 10.00 10.19 -3.56
N LEU A 658 10.49 11.44 -3.50
CA LEU A 658 9.69 12.63 -3.84
C LEU A 658 9.20 12.59 -5.29
N TYR A 659 10.09 12.39 -6.26
CA TYR A 659 9.72 12.44 -7.66
C TYR A 659 8.94 11.20 -8.10
N SER A 660 9.16 10.03 -7.49
CA SER A 660 8.34 8.84 -7.75
C SER A 660 6.93 8.98 -7.18
N ASN A 661 6.77 9.60 -6.00
CA ASN A 661 5.46 9.94 -5.45
C ASN A 661 4.73 10.98 -6.33
N LEU A 662 5.44 12.00 -6.84
CA LEU A 662 4.84 12.95 -7.81
C LEU A 662 4.40 12.25 -9.10
N TYR A 663 5.20 11.31 -9.60
CA TYR A 663 4.83 10.51 -10.76
C TYR A 663 3.54 9.70 -10.50
N ARG A 664 3.44 8.99 -9.37
CA ARG A 664 2.24 8.20 -9.02
C ARG A 664 1.00 9.08 -8.82
N LEU A 665 1.17 10.23 -8.15
CA LEU A 665 0.11 11.24 -7.99
C LEU A 665 -0.47 11.68 -9.34
N PHE A 666 0.38 11.90 -10.35
CA PHE A 666 -0.07 12.36 -11.67
C PHE A 666 -0.27 11.22 -12.68
N LEU A 667 -0.34 9.97 -12.23
CA LEU A 667 -0.63 8.82 -13.08
C LEU A 667 -2.15 8.60 -13.24
N TYR A 668 -2.88 8.77 -12.14
CA TYR A 668 -4.35 8.69 -12.05
C TYR A 668 -4.95 10.06 -11.73
N PRO A 669 -6.26 10.29 -11.91
CA PRO A 669 -7.16 9.54 -12.78
C PRO A 669 -6.71 9.62 -14.25
N ASN A 670 -7.20 8.70 -15.08
CA ASN A 670 -6.84 8.62 -16.50
C ASN A 670 -7.82 9.40 -17.38
N SER A 671 -7.33 9.98 -18.46
CA SER A 671 -8.17 10.46 -19.54
C SER A 671 -8.95 9.28 -20.16
N GLY A 672 -10.23 9.51 -20.43
CA GLY A 672 -11.14 8.54 -21.06
C GLY A 672 -11.75 9.07 -22.36
N PHE A 673 -11.12 10.06 -23.00
CA PHE A 673 -11.62 10.76 -24.17
C PHE A 673 -10.57 10.88 -25.27
N GLU A 674 -11.01 11.04 -26.51
CA GLU A 674 -10.15 11.03 -27.70
C GLU A 674 -10.41 12.27 -28.57
N ASN A 675 -9.39 12.72 -29.30
CA ASN A 675 -9.55 13.81 -30.28
C ASN A 675 -10.05 13.26 -31.63
N THR A 676 -11.34 13.40 -31.90
CA THR A 676 -11.97 12.99 -33.18
C THR A 676 -11.87 14.06 -34.28
N GLY A 677 -11.34 15.25 -33.94
CA GLY A 677 -11.07 16.36 -34.85
C GLY A 677 -9.66 16.31 -35.47
N THR A 678 -9.00 17.46 -35.52
CA THR A 678 -7.60 17.58 -35.98
C THR A 678 -6.72 18.15 -34.88
N ALA A 679 -5.39 18.06 -35.01
CA ALA A 679 -4.47 18.68 -34.05
C ALA A 679 -4.64 20.21 -33.91
N ARG A 680 -5.10 20.90 -34.97
CA ARG A 680 -5.31 22.36 -34.97
C ARG A 680 -6.70 22.77 -34.50
N GLN A 681 -7.68 21.87 -34.61
CA GLN A 681 -9.07 22.06 -34.23
C GLN A 681 -9.53 20.78 -33.55
N PRO A 682 -9.17 20.60 -32.27
CA PRO A 682 -9.53 19.39 -31.54
C PRO A 682 -11.05 19.33 -31.35
N LYS A 683 -11.60 18.13 -31.47
CA LYS A 683 -12.97 17.80 -31.06
C LYS A 683 -12.88 16.60 -30.13
N TYR A 684 -13.22 16.80 -28.85
CA TYR A 684 -13.14 15.72 -27.87
C TYR A 684 -14.46 14.96 -27.79
N GLN A 685 -14.37 13.64 -27.90
CA GLN A 685 -15.47 12.71 -27.73
C GLN A 685 -14.99 11.49 -26.95
N TYR A 686 -15.91 10.78 -26.32
CA TYR A 686 -15.59 9.59 -25.53
C TYR A 686 -16.69 8.55 -25.63
N GLN A 687 -16.33 7.28 -25.42
CA GLN A 687 -17.29 6.21 -25.21
C GLN A 687 -17.71 6.23 -23.73
N SER A 688 -18.97 6.56 -23.45
CA SER A 688 -19.43 6.73 -22.06
C SER A 688 -19.41 5.38 -21.32
N PRO A 689 -18.77 5.29 -20.13
CA PRO A 689 -18.77 4.07 -19.33
C PRO A 689 -20.00 3.94 -18.42
N VAL A 690 -20.82 5.00 -18.33
CA VAL A 690 -21.99 5.07 -17.44
C VAL A 690 -23.31 5.24 -18.20
N SER A 691 -23.25 5.38 -19.53
CA SER A 691 -24.41 5.48 -20.41
C SER A 691 -24.09 4.91 -21.80
N ALA A 692 -25.09 4.69 -22.65
CA ALA A 692 -24.86 4.12 -23.97
C ALA A 692 -24.31 5.15 -24.98
N GLY A 693 -23.33 4.71 -25.78
CA GLY A 693 -22.84 5.39 -26.98
C GLY A 693 -21.72 6.42 -26.78
N VAL A 694 -21.29 7.01 -27.89
CA VAL A 694 -20.27 8.05 -27.95
C VAL A 694 -20.89 9.41 -27.65
N LYS A 695 -20.22 10.22 -26.82
CA LYS A 695 -20.66 11.55 -26.38
C LYS A 695 -19.60 12.60 -26.70
N ASP A 696 -20.02 13.87 -26.77
CA ASP A 696 -19.11 15.01 -26.88
C ASP A 696 -18.61 15.42 -25.48
N GLY A 697 -17.32 15.79 -25.36
CA GLY A 697 -16.72 16.27 -24.12
C GLY A 697 -15.45 15.53 -23.72
N THR A 698 -15.00 15.79 -22.50
CA THR A 698 -13.85 15.12 -21.86
C THR A 698 -14.35 14.33 -20.65
N MET A 699 -13.84 13.12 -20.48
CA MET A 699 -14.21 12.20 -19.39
C MET A 699 -12.93 11.72 -18.69
N TYR A 700 -12.98 11.57 -17.36
CA TYR A 700 -11.92 10.92 -16.59
C TYR A 700 -12.46 9.69 -15.87
N VAL A 701 -11.60 8.68 -15.71
CA VAL A 701 -11.91 7.36 -15.14
C VAL A 701 -10.76 6.88 -14.26
N ASN A 702 -10.88 5.70 -13.63
CA ASN A 702 -9.85 5.07 -12.80
C ASN A 702 -9.53 5.89 -11.54
N ASN A 703 -10.50 5.97 -10.63
CA ASN A 703 -10.34 6.69 -9.36
C ASN A 703 -11.22 6.10 -8.27
N GLY A 704 -10.62 5.77 -7.13
CA GLY A 704 -11.29 5.53 -5.85
C GLY A 704 -11.42 6.82 -5.05
N PHE A 705 -12.63 7.38 -4.94
CA PHE A 705 -12.80 8.59 -4.14
C PHE A 705 -12.64 8.32 -2.66
N TRP A 706 -12.97 7.10 -2.20
CA TRP A 706 -12.70 6.72 -0.82
C TRP A 706 -11.23 6.95 -0.52
N ASP A 707 -10.29 6.45 -1.32
CA ASP A 707 -8.85 6.70 -1.12
C ASP A 707 -8.51 8.19 -1.29
N THR A 708 -8.71 8.68 -2.52
CA THR A 708 -8.10 9.91 -3.04
C THR A 708 -8.60 11.21 -2.39
N TYR A 709 -9.76 11.23 -1.74
CA TYR A 709 -10.28 12.47 -1.13
C TYR A 709 -9.37 12.97 -0.01
N ARG A 710 -8.63 12.08 0.66
CA ARG A 710 -7.82 12.43 1.84
C ARG A 710 -6.68 13.39 1.49
N THR A 711 -6.01 13.14 0.37
CA THR A 711 -4.75 13.83 0.03
C THR A 711 -4.64 14.16 -1.45
N THR A 712 -4.96 13.22 -2.35
CA THR A 712 -4.75 13.34 -3.80
C THR A 712 -5.46 14.56 -4.39
N TRP A 713 -6.76 14.73 -4.12
CA TRP A 713 -7.52 15.86 -4.66
C TRP A 713 -7.00 17.21 -4.15
N SER A 714 -6.70 17.30 -2.85
CA SER A 714 -6.08 18.52 -2.33
C SER A 714 -4.68 18.77 -2.91
N ALA A 715 -3.94 17.74 -3.33
CA ALA A 715 -2.66 17.92 -4.00
C ALA A 715 -2.84 18.45 -5.42
N TYR A 716 -3.84 17.97 -6.17
CA TYR A 716 -4.20 18.55 -7.47
C TYR A 716 -4.63 20.01 -7.34
N ASP A 717 -5.41 20.33 -6.31
CA ASP A 717 -5.90 21.68 -6.09
C ASP A 717 -4.76 22.68 -5.87
N LEU A 718 -3.69 22.23 -5.20
CA LEU A 718 -2.53 23.06 -4.91
C LEU A 718 -1.52 23.09 -6.07
N LEU A 719 -1.15 21.92 -6.59
CA LEU A 719 -0.01 21.77 -7.51
C LEU A 719 -0.42 21.93 -8.98
N SER A 720 -1.69 21.69 -9.32
CA SER A 720 -2.20 21.73 -10.69
C SER A 720 -3.68 22.15 -10.78
N PRO A 721 -4.06 23.33 -10.25
CA PRO A 721 -5.47 23.73 -10.08
C PRO A 721 -6.28 23.73 -11.38
N ASP A 722 -5.67 24.17 -12.50
CA ASP A 722 -6.34 24.17 -13.81
C ASP A 722 -6.71 22.75 -14.25
N MET A 723 -5.83 21.77 -13.97
CA MET A 723 -6.06 20.36 -14.28
C MET A 723 -7.06 19.74 -13.31
N ALA A 724 -6.99 20.09 -12.02
CA ALA A 724 -7.96 19.67 -11.01
C ALA A 724 -9.40 19.98 -11.46
N GLY A 725 -9.68 21.23 -11.86
CA GLY A 725 -11.00 21.62 -12.38
C GLY A 725 -11.44 20.82 -13.62
N LYS A 726 -10.53 20.53 -14.56
CA LYS A 726 -10.84 19.69 -15.74
C LYS A 726 -11.17 18.25 -15.36
N MET A 727 -10.44 17.67 -14.41
CA MET A 727 -10.68 16.32 -13.92
C MET A 727 -12.02 16.25 -13.18
N ILE A 728 -12.32 17.24 -12.34
CA ILE A 728 -13.62 17.38 -11.66
C ILE A 728 -14.74 17.46 -12.70
N ASP A 729 -14.65 18.33 -13.72
CA ASP A 729 -15.72 18.43 -14.73
C ASP A 729 -15.91 17.12 -15.51
N GLY A 730 -14.84 16.35 -15.74
CA GLY A 730 -14.93 15.02 -16.34
C GLY A 730 -15.64 13.98 -15.46
N PHE A 731 -15.49 14.02 -14.14
CA PHE A 731 -16.31 13.21 -13.24
C PHE A 731 -17.75 13.71 -13.14
N VAL A 732 -17.96 15.03 -13.18
CA VAL A 732 -19.30 15.64 -13.27
C VAL A 732 -19.99 15.26 -14.58
N GLN A 733 -19.23 15.00 -15.65
CA GLN A 733 -19.78 14.46 -16.90
C GLN A 733 -20.44 13.09 -16.68
N GLN A 734 -19.99 12.26 -15.74
CA GLN A 734 -20.68 11.01 -15.38
C GLN A 734 -22.07 11.29 -14.80
N TYR A 735 -22.21 12.33 -13.98
CA TYR A 735 -23.51 12.77 -13.48
C TYR A 735 -24.42 13.26 -14.61
N ARG A 736 -23.89 14.00 -15.59
CA ARG A 736 -24.68 14.44 -16.76
C ARG A 736 -25.14 13.27 -17.62
N ASP A 737 -24.29 12.26 -17.78
CA ASP A 737 -24.55 11.09 -18.63
C ASP A 737 -25.45 10.03 -17.97
N GLY A 738 -25.13 9.67 -16.73
CA GLY A 738 -25.71 8.53 -16.00
C GLY A 738 -26.44 8.91 -14.71
N GLY A 739 -26.49 10.19 -14.36
CA GLY A 739 -27.25 10.71 -13.21
C GLY A 739 -26.56 10.57 -11.85
N TRP A 740 -25.35 10.02 -11.78
CA TRP A 740 -24.56 9.83 -10.56
C TRP A 740 -23.06 10.02 -10.86
N ILE A 741 -22.25 10.26 -9.83
CA ILE A 741 -20.79 10.20 -9.94
C ILE A 741 -20.35 8.88 -9.32
N SER A 742 -19.39 8.22 -9.96
CA SER A 742 -18.82 6.97 -9.42
C SER A 742 -18.20 7.20 -8.04
N ARG A 743 -18.45 6.31 -7.09
CA ARG A 743 -17.68 6.24 -5.83
C ARG A 743 -16.28 5.68 -6.09
N TRP A 744 -16.26 4.59 -6.85
CA TRP A 744 -15.08 3.99 -7.45
C TRP A 744 -15.33 3.84 -8.96
N SER A 745 -14.41 4.35 -9.78
CA SER A 745 -14.50 4.29 -11.25
C SER A 745 -13.45 3.34 -11.80
N SER A 746 -13.86 2.29 -12.51
CA SER A 746 -12.98 1.47 -13.38
C SER A 746 -13.77 0.74 -14.47
N PRO A 747 -13.99 1.35 -15.64
CA PRO A 747 -14.12 2.80 -15.83
C PRO A 747 -15.51 3.32 -15.39
N GLY A 748 -16.53 2.46 -15.29
CA GLY A 748 -17.89 2.81 -14.86
C GLY A 748 -18.07 2.68 -13.35
N TYR A 749 -19.34 2.57 -12.90
CA TYR A 749 -19.68 2.46 -11.48
C TYR A 749 -19.26 1.11 -10.90
N ALA A 750 -18.25 1.09 -10.03
CA ALA A 750 -17.87 -0.09 -9.25
C ALA A 750 -18.39 0.01 -7.82
N ASP A 751 -18.97 -1.09 -7.31
CA ASP A 751 -19.45 -1.17 -5.93
C ASP A 751 -18.32 -1.58 -4.98
N LEU A 752 -17.44 -0.63 -4.65
CA LEU A 752 -16.30 -0.85 -3.77
C LEU A 752 -16.15 0.29 -2.78
N MET A 753 -15.60 -0.05 -1.60
CA MET A 753 -15.39 0.85 -0.46
C MET A 753 -16.67 1.55 0.02
N THR A 754 -16.53 2.48 0.96
CA THR A 754 -17.64 3.23 1.57
C THR A 754 -17.59 4.73 1.24
N GLY A 755 -18.66 5.46 1.56
CA GLY A 755 -18.71 6.92 1.39
C GLY A 755 -18.98 7.41 -0.05
N THR A 756 -19.35 8.68 -0.19
CA THR A 756 -19.54 9.37 -1.48
C THR A 756 -18.50 10.48 -1.65
N SER A 757 -17.23 10.14 -1.43
CA SER A 757 -16.15 11.10 -1.15
C SER A 757 -15.78 12.07 -2.28
N SER A 758 -16.39 11.95 -3.47
CA SER A 758 -16.43 13.02 -4.46
C SER A 758 -17.06 14.30 -3.90
N ASP A 759 -18.04 14.17 -3.00
CA ASP A 759 -18.79 15.28 -2.42
C ASP A 759 -17.86 16.23 -1.66
N VAL A 760 -17.03 15.68 -0.76
CA VAL A 760 -16.07 16.47 0.02
C VAL A 760 -14.88 16.93 -0.81
N ALA A 761 -14.38 16.10 -1.74
CA ALA A 761 -13.25 16.46 -2.59
C ALA A 761 -13.57 17.68 -3.49
N PHE A 762 -14.74 17.70 -4.13
CA PHE A 762 -15.11 18.79 -5.03
C PHE A 762 -15.54 20.05 -4.26
N ALA A 763 -16.16 19.87 -3.09
CA ALA A 763 -16.41 20.99 -2.17
C ALA A 763 -15.09 21.65 -1.75
N ASP A 764 -14.07 20.86 -1.41
CA ASP A 764 -12.76 21.33 -1.00
C ASP A 764 -12.07 22.15 -2.10
N ALA A 765 -12.01 21.62 -3.33
CA ALA A 765 -11.50 22.32 -4.51
C ALA A 765 -12.22 23.67 -4.74
N TYR A 766 -13.56 23.65 -4.69
CA TYR A 766 -14.36 24.87 -4.85
C TYR A 766 -14.08 25.87 -3.74
N LEU A 767 -13.97 25.43 -2.48
CA LEU A 767 -13.64 26.29 -1.34
C LEU A 767 -12.25 26.92 -1.47
N LYS A 768 -11.28 26.18 -2.01
CA LYS A 768 -9.90 26.63 -2.31
C LYS A 768 -9.78 27.52 -3.55
N GLY A 769 -10.89 27.75 -4.26
CA GLY A 769 -10.98 28.75 -5.34
C GLY A 769 -10.93 28.18 -6.76
N ILE A 770 -11.09 26.87 -6.91
CA ILE A 770 -11.16 26.21 -8.21
C ILE A 770 -12.62 26.21 -8.66
N ASP A 771 -12.92 26.90 -9.75
CA ASP A 771 -14.28 27.09 -10.24
C ASP A 771 -14.41 26.90 -11.77
N ASN A 772 -13.34 26.43 -12.43
CA ASN A 772 -13.29 26.12 -13.86
C ASN A 772 -13.94 24.76 -14.21
N PHE A 773 -15.05 24.44 -13.54
CA PHE A 773 -15.91 23.28 -13.78
C PHE A 773 -17.38 23.66 -13.52
N ASP A 774 -18.33 22.78 -13.84
CA ASP A 774 -19.74 23.02 -13.53
C ASP A 774 -20.06 22.77 -12.06
N VAL A 775 -19.79 23.80 -11.25
CA VAL A 775 -20.02 23.84 -9.80
C VAL A 775 -21.48 23.49 -9.45
N ARG A 776 -22.45 23.89 -10.27
CA ARG A 776 -23.87 23.61 -9.99
C ARG A 776 -24.19 22.13 -10.15
N SER A 777 -23.72 21.49 -11.23
CA SER A 777 -23.90 20.04 -11.41
C SER A 777 -23.13 19.23 -10.36
N ALA A 778 -21.92 19.66 -9.98
CA ALA A 778 -21.17 19.02 -8.90
C ALA A 778 -21.92 19.09 -7.56
N TYR A 779 -22.44 20.27 -7.21
CA TYR A 779 -23.26 20.45 -6.01
C TYR A 779 -24.53 19.60 -6.04
N ASP A 780 -25.24 19.59 -7.17
CA ASP A 780 -26.46 18.80 -7.34
C ASP A 780 -26.18 17.29 -7.20
N ALA A 781 -25.07 16.80 -7.74
CA ALA A 781 -24.65 15.41 -7.55
C ALA A 781 -24.40 15.07 -6.07
N ALA A 782 -23.73 15.95 -5.34
CA ALA A 782 -23.43 15.75 -3.92
C ALA A 782 -24.70 15.79 -3.04
N VAL A 783 -25.61 16.74 -3.29
CA VAL A 783 -26.91 16.78 -2.60
C VAL A 783 -27.72 15.52 -2.92
N LYS A 784 -27.72 15.06 -4.18
CA LYS A 784 -28.41 13.83 -4.58
C LYS A 784 -27.86 12.61 -3.82
N ASN A 785 -26.54 12.45 -3.77
CA ASN A 785 -25.86 11.40 -2.98
C ASN A 785 -26.33 11.35 -1.53
N ALA A 786 -26.55 12.51 -0.92
CA ALA A 786 -26.87 12.63 0.50
C ALA A 786 -28.38 12.61 0.83
N THR A 787 -29.26 12.68 -0.17
CA THR A 787 -30.72 12.89 0.03
C THR A 787 -31.64 12.01 -0.80
N VAL A 788 -31.13 11.20 -1.73
CA VAL A 788 -31.94 10.37 -2.63
C VAL A 788 -31.58 8.90 -2.46
N LEU A 789 -32.57 8.05 -2.20
CA LEU A 789 -32.39 6.60 -2.16
C LEU A 789 -31.76 6.12 -3.49
N PRO A 790 -30.52 5.57 -3.47
CA PRO A 790 -29.90 5.12 -4.71
C PRO A 790 -30.67 3.94 -5.31
N PRO A 791 -30.68 3.82 -6.66
CA PRO A 791 -31.40 2.74 -7.35
C PRO A 791 -30.72 1.37 -7.22
N ASN A 792 -29.44 1.32 -6.84
CA ASN A 792 -28.64 0.12 -6.61
C ASN A 792 -27.38 0.48 -5.80
N ASP A 793 -26.63 -0.54 -5.40
CA ASP A 793 -25.47 -0.40 -4.50
C ASP A 793 -24.23 0.26 -5.12
N ALA A 794 -24.14 0.37 -6.46
CA ALA A 794 -22.96 0.93 -7.13
C ALA A 794 -22.86 2.47 -7.07
N VAL A 795 -23.93 3.17 -6.66
CA VAL A 795 -24.02 4.63 -6.66
C VAL A 795 -24.69 5.16 -5.38
N GLY A 796 -24.47 6.43 -5.07
CA GLY A 796 -25.06 7.06 -3.87
C GLY A 796 -24.63 6.40 -2.56
N ARG A 797 -25.35 6.70 -1.47
CA ARG A 797 -25.04 6.16 -0.14
C ARG A 797 -25.86 4.88 0.12
N LYS A 798 -25.17 3.77 0.43
CA LYS A 798 -25.86 2.53 0.84
C LYS A 798 -26.59 2.72 2.16
N GLY A 799 -27.77 2.10 2.29
CA GLY A 799 -28.60 2.21 3.49
C GLY A 799 -29.25 3.58 3.71
N LEU A 800 -29.24 4.47 2.69
CA LEU A 800 -29.85 5.81 2.81
C LEU A 800 -31.37 5.76 2.99
N ASP A 801 -32.03 4.65 2.67
CA ASP A 801 -33.47 4.46 2.88
C ASP A 801 -33.89 4.62 4.34
N THR A 802 -32.99 4.40 5.30
CA THR A 802 -33.27 4.54 6.73
C THR A 802 -32.28 5.47 7.45
N SER A 803 -31.00 5.45 7.05
CA SER A 803 -29.93 6.14 7.80
C SER A 803 -30.09 7.66 7.87
N ILE A 804 -30.69 8.28 6.85
CA ILE A 804 -30.97 9.71 6.83
C ILE A 804 -31.94 10.15 7.95
N PHE A 805 -32.85 9.26 8.36
CA PHE A 805 -33.87 9.51 9.39
C PHE A 805 -33.40 9.06 10.79
N LEU A 806 -32.65 7.96 10.85
CA LEU A 806 -32.09 7.45 12.12
C LEU A 806 -30.96 8.33 12.67
N GLY A 807 -30.30 9.10 11.80
CA GLY A 807 -29.10 9.87 12.12
C GLY A 807 -27.81 9.04 12.10
N TYR A 808 -27.91 7.73 11.89
CA TYR A 808 -26.79 6.80 11.74
C TYR A 808 -27.11 5.68 10.74
N THR A 809 -26.09 5.04 10.19
CA THR A 809 -26.27 3.88 9.30
C THR A 809 -26.34 2.59 10.14
N PRO A 810 -27.46 1.85 10.11
CA PRO A 810 -27.64 0.67 10.95
C PRO A 810 -26.82 -0.54 10.48
N THR A 811 -26.58 -1.49 11.38
CA THR A 811 -25.84 -2.76 11.13
C THR A 811 -26.47 -3.68 10.08
N THR A 812 -27.70 -3.39 9.63
CA THR A 812 -28.32 -4.05 8.47
C THR A 812 -27.63 -3.68 7.16
N THR A 813 -26.87 -2.59 7.14
CA THR A 813 -25.93 -2.24 6.08
C THR A 813 -24.54 -2.74 6.50
N GLY A 814 -23.91 -3.58 5.69
CA GLY A 814 -22.53 -4.02 5.93
C GLY A 814 -21.60 -2.81 6.08
N GLU A 815 -20.67 -2.87 7.04
CA GLU A 815 -19.75 -1.75 7.34
C GLU A 815 -20.48 -0.44 7.67
N GLY A 816 -21.67 -0.54 8.27
CA GLY A 816 -22.54 0.60 8.52
C GLY A 816 -21.87 1.74 9.31
N MET A 817 -20.94 1.44 10.22
CA MET A 817 -20.22 2.48 10.97
C MET A 817 -19.27 3.28 10.06
N SER A 818 -18.50 2.62 9.19
CA SER A 818 -17.70 3.30 8.16
C SER A 818 -18.57 4.18 7.25
N TRP A 819 -19.69 3.65 6.75
CA TRP A 819 -20.64 4.41 5.94
C TRP A 819 -21.15 5.66 6.64
N ALA A 820 -21.42 5.57 7.95
CA ALA A 820 -21.89 6.70 8.75
C ALA A 820 -20.80 7.77 8.89
N LEU A 821 -19.59 7.40 9.35
CA LEU A 821 -18.50 8.37 9.58
C LEU A 821 -18.05 9.06 8.28
N GLU A 822 -17.87 8.30 7.20
CA GLU A 822 -17.55 8.88 5.89
C GLU A 822 -18.70 9.79 5.41
N GLY A 823 -19.96 9.40 5.64
CA GLY A 823 -21.13 10.21 5.35
C GLY A 823 -21.12 11.57 6.05
N TYR A 824 -20.68 11.63 7.31
CA TYR A 824 -20.62 12.88 8.08
C TYR A 824 -19.51 13.83 7.61
N ILE A 825 -18.37 13.28 7.16
CA ILE A 825 -17.30 14.06 6.51
C ILE A 825 -17.82 14.66 5.20
N ASN A 826 -18.54 13.86 4.42
CA ASN A 826 -19.16 14.32 3.17
C ASN A 826 -20.23 15.38 3.40
N ASP A 827 -21.06 15.23 4.43
CA ASP A 827 -22.06 16.25 4.81
C ASP A 827 -21.38 17.57 5.22
N PHE A 828 -20.22 17.54 5.88
CA PHE A 828 -19.43 18.75 6.17
C PHE A 828 -18.97 19.48 4.90
N GLY A 829 -18.48 18.73 3.90
CA GLY A 829 -18.11 19.28 2.59
C GLY A 829 -19.31 19.94 1.89
N ILE A 830 -20.44 19.23 1.81
CA ILE A 830 -21.69 19.75 1.22
C ILE A 830 -22.13 21.03 1.94
N ALA A 831 -22.10 21.03 3.28
CA ALA A 831 -22.49 22.20 4.06
C ALA A 831 -21.64 23.44 3.70
N ASN A 832 -20.32 23.31 3.69
CA ASN A 832 -19.44 24.43 3.39
C ASN A 832 -19.58 24.91 1.93
N MET A 833 -19.80 23.99 0.99
CA MET A 833 -20.12 24.34 -0.40
C MET A 833 -21.45 25.09 -0.50
N SER A 834 -22.51 24.62 0.18
CA SER A 834 -23.80 25.31 0.27
C SER A 834 -23.64 26.72 0.83
N LYS A 835 -22.83 26.89 1.88
CA LYS A 835 -22.58 28.20 2.48
C LYS A 835 -21.92 29.18 1.52
N LYS A 836 -20.87 28.73 0.80
CA LYS A 836 -20.19 29.55 -0.20
C LYS A 836 -21.13 29.92 -1.35
N LEU A 837 -21.94 28.98 -1.84
CA LEU A 837 -22.96 29.24 -2.86
C LEU A 837 -24.02 30.25 -2.38
N TYR A 838 -24.49 30.13 -1.13
CA TYR A 838 -25.41 31.10 -0.54
C TYR A 838 -24.84 32.53 -0.50
N ASP A 839 -23.58 32.66 -0.06
CA ASP A 839 -22.89 33.94 0.06
C ASP A 839 -22.67 34.60 -1.31
N GLN A 840 -22.38 33.80 -2.34
CA GLN A 840 -22.17 34.27 -3.72
C GLN A 840 -23.48 34.45 -4.52
N ALA A 841 -24.56 33.79 -4.12
CA ALA A 841 -25.84 33.85 -4.84
C ALA A 841 -26.42 35.27 -4.81
N ARG A 842 -26.94 35.70 -5.96
CA ARG A 842 -27.69 36.97 -6.07
C ARG A 842 -28.92 36.92 -5.16
N PRO A 843 -29.39 38.07 -4.62
CA PRO A 843 -30.59 38.09 -3.77
C PRO A 843 -31.85 37.46 -4.38
N ASN A 844 -31.94 37.39 -5.71
CA ASN A 844 -33.07 36.83 -6.45
C ASN A 844 -32.79 35.43 -7.05
N ASP A 845 -31.67 34.78 -6.71
CA ASP A 845 -31.45 33.39 -7.11
C ASP A 845 -32.52 32.50 -6.44
N PRO A 846 -33.35 31.76 -7.20
CA PRO A 846 -34.44 30.95 -6.64
C PRO A 846 -33.95 29.85 -5.69
N ARG A 847 -32.67 29.45 -5.76
CA ARG A 847 -32.06 28.45 -4.89
C ARG A 847 -31.31 29.04 -3.71
N LYS A 848 -31.27 30.38 -3.55
CA LYS A 848 -30.53 31.01 -2.45
C LYS A 848 -30.98 30.48 -1.09
N GLN A 849 -32.28 30.40 -0.83
CA GLN A 849 -32.77 29.87 0.45
C GLN A 849 -32.48 28.37 0.60
N GLU A 850 -32.55 27.58 -0.48
CA GLU A 850 -32.21 26.16 -0.49
C GLU A 850 -30.74 25.95 -0.05
N TYR A 851 -29.81 26.79 -0.51
CA TYR A 851 -28.41 26.72 -0.08
C TYR A 851 -28.26 26.95 1.42
N LEU A 852 -29.00 27.91 1.99
CA LEU A 852 -28.94 28.15 3.44
C LEU A 852 -29.60 27.03 4.25
N ASP A 853 -30.73 26.50 3.77
CA ASP A 853 -31.43 25.38 4.40
C ASP A 853 -30.54 24.12 4.40
N ASN A 854 -29.88 23.81 3.27
CA ASN A 854 -28.92 22.71 3.14
C ASN A 854 -27.67 22.91 4.01
N TYR A 855 -27.10 24.12 4.07
CA TYR A 855 -25.95 24.39 4.95
C TYR A 855 -26.23 23.99 6.40
N THR A 856 -27.34 24.48 6.96
CA THR A 856 -27.70 24.19 8.36
C THR A 856 -27.98 22.71 8.58
N TYR A 857 -28.68 22.07 7.64
CA TYR A 857 -29.02 20.64 7.75
C TYR A 857 -27.78 19.74 7.69
N PHE A 858 -26.91 19.93 6.70
CA PHE A 858 -25.71 19.09 6.56
C PHE A 858 -24.66 19.40 7.63
N LEU A 859 -24.52 20.65 8.09
CA LEU A 859 -23.64 20.96 9.23
C LEU A 859 -24.15 20.32 10.53
N ASN A 860 -25.46 20.18 10.70
CA ASN A 860 -26.04 19.43 11.81
C ASN A 860 -25.74 17.93 11.68
N ARG A 861 -25.99 17.34 10.50
CA ARG A 861 -25.71 15.92 10.24
C ARG A 861 -24.23 15.55 10.38
N ALA A 862 -23.32 16.46 10.03
CA ALA A 862 -21.88 16.26 10.20
C ALA A 862 -21.46 16.03 11.67
N GLN A 863 -22.32 16.36 12.64
CA GLN A 863 -22.11 16.11 14.08
C GLN A 863 -22.73 14.80 14.59
N ASN A 864 -23.44 14.03 13.74
CA ASN A 864 -24.10 12.80 14.15
C ASN A 864 -23.13 11.66 14.52
N TYR A 865 -21.81 11.82 14.32
CA TYR A 865 -20.80 10.88 14.81
C TYR A 865 -20.93 10.62 16.32
N VAL A 866 -21.43 11.58 17.10
CA VAL A 866 -21.70 11.41 18.54
C VAL A 866 -22.69 10.28 18.82
N THR A 867 -23.58 9.97 17.87
CA THR A 867 -24.51 8.84 18.00
C THR A 867 -23.74 7.52 17.94
N MET A 868 -22.70 7.41 17.13
CA MET A 868 -21.94 6.16 16.97
C MET A 868 -20.92 5.90 18.08
N PHE A 869 -20.66 6.89 18.95
CA PHE A 869 -19.72 6.75 20.06
C PHE A 869 -20.38 6.06 21.25
N ASP A 870 -19.85 4.90 21.64
CA ASP A 870 -20.27 4.21 22.86
C ASP A 870 -19.34 4.57 24.02
N PRO A 871 -19.77 5.40 24.98
CA PRO A 871 -18.94 5.80 26.12
C PRO A 871 -18.62 4.64 27.06
N SER A 872 -19.35 3.52 27.01
CA SER A 872 -19.08 2.35 27.86
C SER A 872 -17.86 1.54 27.44
N VAL A 873 -17.47 1.63 26.16
CA VAL A 873 -16.24 1.03 25.61
C VAL A 873 -15.21 2.09 25.22
N GLY A 874 -15.63 3.35 25.02
CA GLY A 874 -14.76 4.46 24.65
C GLY A 874 -14.31 4.41 23.19
N PHE A 875 -15.16 3.91 22.30
CA PHE A 875 -14.92 3.76 20.86
C PHE A 875 -16.21 3.97 20.05
N PHE A 876 -16.05 4.18 18.75
CA PHE A 876 -17.16 4.10 17.81
C PHE A 876 -17.48 2.63 17.50
N GLN A 877 -18.75 2.26 17.51
CA GLN A 877 -19.19 0.93 17.11
C GLN A 877 -20.55 0.97 16.41
N GLY A 878 -20.90 -0.09 15.69
CA GLY A 878 -22.16 -0.19 14.95
C GLY A 878 -23.38 -0.07 15.85
N ARG A 879 -24.51 0.37 15.26
CA ARG A 879 -25.81 0.45 15.91
C ARG A 879 -26.85 -0.37 15.17
N ASN A 880 -27.67 -1.08 15.93
CA ASN A 880 -28.81 -1.84 15.41
C ASN A 880 -29.94 -0.88 14.97
N PRO A 881 -30.91 -1.36 14.17
CA PRO A 881 -32.06 -0.54 13.76
C PRO A 881 -32.89 0.04 14.92
N ASP A 882 -32.85 -0.57 16.10
CA ASP A 882 -33.56 -0.09 17.30
C ASP A 882 -32.78 0.96 18.11
N GLY A 883 -31.57 1.32 17.68
CA GLY A 883 -30.70 2.28 18.34
C GLY A 883 -29.73 1.69 19.35
N SER A 884 -29.83 0.40 19.69
CA SER A 884 -28.86 -0.26 20.57
C SER A 884 -27.48 -0.39 19.90
N PHE A 885 -26.40 -0.33 20.68
CA PHE A 885 -25.08 -0.67 20.18
C PHE A 885 -24.99 -2.15 19.83
N ARG A 886 -24.22 -2.48 18.78
CA ARG A 886 -24.09 -3.84 18.25
C ARG A 886 -23.57 -4.81 19.30
N LEU A 887 -22.51 -4.42 20.02
CA LEU A 887 -21.85 -5.25 21.01
C LEU A 887 -21.98 -4.65 22.41
N PRO A 888 -22.34 -5.45 23.43
CA PRO A 888 -22.25 -5.02 24.80
C PRO A 888 -20.78 -4.85 25.21
N ALA A 889 -20.50 -3.97 26.18
CA ALA A 889 -19.13 -3.60 26.55
C ALA A 889 -18.19 -4.76 26.87
N GLY A 890 -18.69 -5.83 27.50
CA GLY A 890 -17.89 -7.02 27.84
C GLY A 890 -17.52 -7.93 26.66
N GLN A 891 -18.05 -7.68 25.46
CA GLN A 891 -17.77 -8.44 24.24
C GLN A 891 -17.05 -7.62 23.17
N TYR A 892 -16.83 -6.32 23.41
CA TYR A 892 -16.17 -5.44 22.47
C TYR A 892 -14.65 -5.51 22.65
N ASP A 893 -13.94 -5.83 21.58
CA ASP A 893 -12.48 -5.71 21.49
C ASP A 893 -12.15 -4.75 20.34
N PRO A 894 -11.53 -3.58 20.61
CA PRO A 894 -11.22 -2.59 19.58
C PRO A 894 -10.20 -3.08 18.55
N ARG A 895 -9.52 -4.20 18.79
CA ARG A 895 -8.55 -4.80 17.86
C ARG A 895 -9.22 -5.71 16.82
N ASN A 896 -10.51 -6.01 16.95
CA ASN A 896 -11.19 -6.87 15.98
C ASN A 896 -11.47 -6.08 14.69
N TRP A 897 -10.86 -6.52 13.59
CA TRP A 897 -11.04 -5.91 12.27
C TRP A 897 -12.38 -6.28 11.62
N GLY A 898 -12.87 -5.39 10.77
CA GLY A 898 -14.04 -5.65 9.94
C GLY A 898 -15.39 -5.57 10.66
N GLY A 899 -16.45 -5.94 9.96
CA GLY A 899 -17.81 -6.00 10.49
C GLY A 899 -18.46 -4.63 10.45
N ASP A 900 -18.17 -3.78 11.43
CA ASP A 900 -18.61 -2.38 11.45
C ASP A 900 -17.61 -1.47 10.71
N TYR A 901 -16.35 -1.91 10.62
CA TYR A 901 -15.20 -1.20 10.07
C TYR A 901 -14.86 -1.72 8.67
N THR A 902 -14.34 -0.84 7.81
CA THR A 902 -13.81 -1.17 6.48
C THR A 902 -12.29 -1.18 6.57
N GLU A 903 -11.67 -2.34 6.33
CA GLU A 903 -10.20 -2.53 6.30
C GLU A 903 -9.43 -1.98 7.51
N THR A 904 -10.09 -1.94 8.67
CA THR A 904 -9.48 -1.52 9.92
C THR A 904 -10.29 -2.04 11.10
N ASP A 905 -10.00 -1.54 12.28
CA ASP A 905 -10.65 -1.89 13.54
C ASP A 905 -11.11 -0.64 14.32
N GLY A 906 -11.51 -0.85 15.57
CA GLY A 906 -11.96 0.23 16.45
C GLY A 906 -10.87 1.27 16.75
N TRP A 907 -9.59 0.87 16.75
CA TRP A 907 -8.47 1.79 16.96
C TRP A 907 -8.26 2.72 15.77
N GLY A 908 -8.27 2.18 14.54
CA GLY A 908 -8.16 2.99 13.33
C GLY A 908 -9.27 4.02 13.20
N MET A 909 -10.50 3.67 13.61
CA MET A 909 -11.67 4.56 13.50
C MET A 909 -11.89 5.47 14.71
N ALA A 910 -11.12 5.32 15.80
CA ALA A 910 -11.25 6.11 17.03
C ALA A 910 -11.08 7.62 16.83
N PHE A 911 -10.54 8.04 15.68
CA PHE A 911 -10.18 9.42 15.36
C PHE A 911 -10.76 9.94 14.03
N THR A 912 -11.68 9.21 13.39
CA THR A 912 -12.28 9.57 12.08
C THR A 912 -13.38 10.62 12.23
N VAL A 913 -13.00 11.79 12.78
CA VAL A 913 -13.84 12.99 12.91
C VAL A 913 -13.01 14.26 12.67
N PRO A 914 -12.25 14.36 11.56
CA PRO A 914 -11.38 15.51 11.33
C PRO A 914 -12.14 16.83 11.14
N GLN A 915 -13.43 16.78 10.77
CA GLN A 915 -14.30 17.94 10.64
C GLN A 915 -14.62 18.60 11.99
N ASP A 916 -14.53 17.87 13.10
CA ASP A 916 -14.92 18.37 14.42
C ASP A 916 -14.02 17.87 15.55
N GLY A 917 -12.72 18.11 15.42
CA GLY A 917 -11.72 17.65 16.39
C GLY A 917 -11.95 18.10 17.84
N GLN A 918 -12.52 19.30 18.07
CA GLN A 918 -12.93 19.73 19.41
C GLN A 918 -14.09 18.89 19.96
N GLY A 919 -15.09 18.55 19.13
CA GLY A 919 -16.19 17.69 19.56
C GLY A 919 -15.75 16.25 19.83
N LEU A 920 -14.82 15.72 19.02
CA LEU A 920 -14.14 14.45 19.31
C LEU A 920 -13.36 14.50 20.64
N ALA A 921 -12.63 15.59 20.89
CA ALA A 921 -11.93 15.77 22.16
C ALA A 921 -12.92 15.74 23.33
N ASN A 922 -14.09 16.37 23.19
CA ASN A 922 -15.12 16.38 24.24
C ASN A 922 -15.68 14.97 24.53
N LEU A 923 -15.81 14.09 23.53
CA LEU A 923 -16.18 12.67 23.74
C LEU A 923 -15.17 11.93 24.63
N TYR A 924 -13.88 12.28 24.55
CA TYR A 924 -12.82 11.71 25.38
C TYR A 924 -12.56 12.47 26.68
N GLY A 925 -13.40 13.46 27.05
CA GLY A 925 -13.23 14.25 28.26
C GLY A 925 -12.31 15.48 28.10
N GLY A 926 -12.18 15.99 26.88
CA GLY A 926 -11.43 17.18 26.51
C GLY A 926 -10.09 16.89 25.82
N LYS A 927 -9.32 17.94 25.52
CA LYS A 927 -8.06 17.86 24.75
C LYS A 927 -7.04 16.89 25.36
N GLN A 928 -6.93 16.85 26.68
CA GLN A 928 -6.04 15.91 27.36
C GLN A 928 -6.50 14.46 27.22
N GLY A 929 -7.82 14.22 27.23
CA GLY A 929 -8.39 12.90 26.99
C GLY A 929 -8.09 12.38 25.59
N LEU A 930 -8.24 13.25 24.57
CA LEU A 930 -7.82 12.94 23.20
C LEU A 930 -6.31 12.63 23.11
N ALA A 931 -5.45 13.44 23.75
CA ALA A 931 -4.01 13.17 23.79
C ALA A 931 -3.70 11.81 24.42
N ASN A 932 -4.36 11.45 25.53
CA ASN A 932 -4.16 10.16 26.19
C ASN A 932 -4.63 8.99 25.31
N LYS A 933 -5.75 9.15 24.59
CA LYS A 933 -6.24 8.12 23.66
C LYS A 933 -5.27 7.91 22.50
N LEU A 934 -4.71 8.99 21.94
CA LEU A 934 -3.66 8.91 20.93
C LEU A 934 -2.37 8.26 21.49
N ASP A 935 -1.94 8.64 22.69
CA ASP A 935 -0.77 8.00 23.34
C ASP A 935 -0.99 6.49 23.51
N GLN A 936 -2.20 6.08 23.92
CA GLN A 936 -2.58 4.67 24.05
C GLN A 936 -2.58 3.96 22.69
N PHE A 937 -3.06 4.61 21.64
CA PHE A 937 -3.05 4.09 20.26
C PHE A 937 -1.62 3.80 19.78
N PHE A 938 -0.67 4.73 19.95
CA PHE A 938 0.73 4.52 19.56
C PHE A 938 1.50 3.57 20.49
N ALA A 939 1.00 3.31 21.70
CA ALA A 939 1.62 2.40 22.66
C ALA A 939 1.09 0.97 22.58
N THR A 940 -0.13 0.77 22.09
CA THR A 940 -0.76 -0.55 21.96
C THR A 940 -0.22 -1.23 20.68
N PRO A 941 0.46 -2.38 20.74
CA PRO A 941 0.96 -3.03 19.53
C PRO A 941 -0.17 -3.55 18.65
N GLU A 942 -0.03 -3.42 17.33
CA GLU A 942 -0.73 -4.28 16.36
C GLU A 942 0.00 -5.62 16.28
N THR A 943 -0.76 -6.73 16.23
CA THR A 943 -0.21 -8.09 16.31
C THR A 943 -0.51 -8.93 15.06
N ALA A 944 -1.40 -8.46 14.19
CA ALA A 944 -1.95 -9.17 13.03
C ALA A 944 -2.60 -10.52 13.42
N THR A 945 -3.22 -10.61 14.59
CA THR A 945 -3.90 -11.84 15.07
C THR A 945 -5.41 -11.67 15.29
N PHE A 946 -5.93 -10.44 15.26
CA PHE A 946 -7.33 -10.14 15.55
C PHE A 946 -8.15 -9.91 14.28
N ARG A 947 -8.37 -10.99 13.51
CA ARG A 947 -9.05 -10.94 12.21
C ARG A 947 -10.50 -10.41 12.23
N GLY A 948 -11.14 -10.37 13.41
CA GLY A 948 -12.54 -10.02 13.58
C GLY A 948 -13.48 -10.77 12.62
N SER A 949 -14.15 -10.04 11.71
CA SER A 949 -15.12 -10.64 10.78
C SER A 949 -14.51 -11.23 9.51
N TYR A 950 -13.22 -11.02 9.25
CA TYR A 950 -12.57 -11.54 8.05
C TYR A 950 -12.37 -13.06 8.12
N THR A 951 -12.36 -13.72 6.96
CA THR A 951 -12.16 -15.18 6.85
C THR A 951 -10.72 -15.62 7.12
N GLY A 952 -9.76 -14.70 7.12
CA GLY A 952 -8.35 -14.92 7.43
C GLY A 952 -7.62 -13.61 7.75
N ILE A 953 -6.32 -13.69 8.02
CA ILE A 953 -5.48 -12.49 8.14
C ILE A 953 -5.25 -11.91 6.75
N ILE A 954 -5.79 -10.72 6.51
CA ILE A 954 -5.58 -9.94 5.28
C ILE A 954 -4.21 -9.25 5.30
N HIS A 955 -3.79 -8.69 4.16
CA HIS A 955 -2.44 -8.14 4.03
C HIS A 955 -2.24 -6.88 4.89
N GLU A 956 -3.27 -6.04 4.98
CA GLU A 956 -3.30 -4.78 5.72
C GLU A 956 -3.04 -4.98 7.21
N MET A 957 -3.48 -6.10 7.79
CA MET A 957 -3.18 -6.46 9.19
C MET A 957 -1.69 -6.72 9.41
N ARG A 958 -1.06 -7.48 8.50
CA ARG A 958 0.38 -7.79 8.56
C ARG A 958 1.22 -6.54 8.35
N GLU A 959 0.82 -5.71 7.41
CA GLU A 959 1.48 -4.44 7.10
C GLU A 959 1.37 -3.46 8.27
N ALA A 960 0.19 -3.33 8.88
CA ALA A 960 -0.03 -2.48 10.05
C ALA A 960 0.84 -2.89 11.25
N ARG A 961 0.99 -4.20 11.50
CA ARG A 961 1.95 -4.74 12.48
C ARG A 961 3.39 -4.29 12.15
N ASP A 962 3.78 -4.41 10.89
CA ASP A 962 5.14 -4.12 10.44
C ASP A 962 5.46 -2.62 10.28
N VAL A 963 4.45 -1.74 10.41
CA VAL A 963 4.69 -0.30 10.65
C VAL A 963 5.37 -0.08 12.01
N ARG A 964 5.14 -0.92 13.03
CA ARG A 964 5.81 -0.85 14.36
C ARG A 964 5.65 0.50 15.08
N MET A 965 4.47 1.12 14.93
CA MET A 965 4.06 2.37 15.59
C MET A 965 2.80 2.19 16.46
N GLY A 966 2.68 1.03 17.12
CA GLY A 966 1.47 0.67 17.85
C GLY A 966 0.36 0.23 16.91
N GLN A 967 -0.85 0.76 17.10
CA GLN A 967 -2.02 0.53 16.26
C GLN A 967 -2.05 1.44 15.01
N TYR A 968 -1.02 2.28 14.83
CA TYR A 968 -0.89 3.13 13.65
C TYR A 968 -0.48 2.33 12.41
N GLY A 969 -1.48 1.80 11.69
CA GLY A 969 -1.33 1.13 10.40
C GLY A 969 -1.24 2.12 9.24
N HIS A 970 -0.11 2.85 9.12
CA HIS A 970 0.16 3.75 7.99
C HIS A 970 0.12 3.07 6.61
N SER A 971 0.04 1.75 6.57
CA SER A 971 -0.17 0.96 5.36
C SER A 971 -1.57 1.14 4.74
N ASN A 972 -2.54 1.74 5.46
CA ASN A 972 -3.92 1.91 4.98
C ASN A 972 -4.50 3.31 5.33
N GLN A 973 -5.37 3.82 4.46
CA GLN A 973 -5.95 5.17 4.43
C GLN A 973 -6.65 5.65 5.71
N PRO A 974 -7.44 4.83 6.45
CA PRO A 974 -8.12 5.28 7.66
C PRO A 974 -7.17 5.85 8.72
N SER A 975 -5.88 5.50 8.64
CA SER A 975 -4.88 5.97 9.58
C SER A 975 -4.25 7.33 9.23
N HIS A 976 -4.30 7.75 7.96
CA HIS A 976 -3.39 8.77 7.42
C HIS A 976 -3.48 10.15 8.10
N HIS A 977 -4.65 10.53 8.59
CA HIS A 977 -4.85 11.79 9.30
C HIS A 977 -4.50 11.73 10.80
N ILE A 978 -4.40 10.54 11.40
CA ILE A 978 -4.35 10.35 12.86
C ILE A 978 -3.16 11.07 13.50
N LEU A 979 -1.98 11.10 12.85
CA LEU A 979 -0.80 11.78 13.39
C LEU A 979 -1.07 13.27 13.69
N TYR A 980 -1.90 13.91 12.86
CA TYR A 980 -2.24 15.33 12.94
C TYR A 980 -3.36 15.61 13.97
N MET A 981 -4.01 14.59 14.52
CA MET A 981 -5.05 14.77 15.54
C MET A 981 -4.48 15.27 16.89
N TYR A 982 -3.17 15.17 17.12
CA TYR A 982 -2.51 15.84 18.24
C TYR A 982 -2.60 17.37 18.19
N ASP A 983 -2.80 17.97 17.00
CA ASP A 983 -2.99 19.41 16.86
C ASP A 983 -4.29 19.85 17.54
N TYR A 984 -5.37 19.08 17.39
CA TYR A 984 -6.62 19.30 18.14
C TYR A 984 -6.46 19.10 19.65
N ALA A 985 -5.56 18.21 20.05
CA ALA A 985 -5.21 17.98 21.46
C ALA A 985 -4.30 19.08 22.05
N GLY A 986 -3.85 20.06 21.24
CA GLY A 986 -2.92 21.12 21.67
C GLY A 986 -1.50 20.63 21.95
N GLN A 987 -1.08 19.52 21.33
CA GLN A 987 0.25 18.92 21.48
C GLN A 987 0.96 18.72 20.13
N PRO A 988 1.12 19.77 19.31
CA PRO A 988 1.67 19.65 17.95
C PRO A 988 3.11 19.10 17.90
N PHE A 989 3.88 19.21 18.99
CA PHE A 989 5.20 18.57 19.07
C PHE A 989 5.12 17.04 18.95
N LYS A 990 3.99 16.40 19.31
CA LYS A 990 3.76 14.97 19.07
C LYS A 990 3.42 14.68 17.60
N THR A 991 2.63 15.54 16.94
CA THR A 991 2.44 15.52 15.48
C THR A 991 3.79 15.53 14.76
N GLN A 992 4.63 16.52 15.09
CA GLN A 992 5.96 16.71 14.48
C GLN A 992 6.85 15.47 14.63
N ALA A 993 6.92 14.90 15.83
CA ALA A 993 7.72 13.70 16.08
C ALA A 993 7.22 12.49 15.28
N LYS A 994 5.90 12.26 15.26
CA LYS A 994 5.31 11.09 14.59
C LYS A 994 5.36 11.19 13.07
N VAL A 995 5.08 12.36 12.50
CA VAL A 995 5.22 12.62 11.06
C VAL A 995 6.66 12.39 10.61
N ARG A 996 7.64 12.86 11.39
CA ARG A 996 9.06 12.68 11.07
C ARG A 996 9.53 11.24 11.25
N GLU A 997 8.98 10.50 12.21
CA GLU A 997 9.20 9.05 12.32
C GLU A 997 8.71 8.34 11.05
N ALA A 998 7.45 8.56 10.64
CA ALA A 998 6.85 7.93 9.47
C ALA A 998 7.63 8.24 8.17
N LEU A 999 7.93 9.52 7.89
CA LEU A 999 8.70 9.94 6.72
C LEU A 999 10.11 9.34 6.67
N SER A 1000 10.73 9.08 7.83
CA SER A 1000 12.12 8.59 7.89
C SER A 1000 12.28 7.11 7.56
N ARG A 1001 11.25 6.27 7.78
CA ARG A 1001 11.42 4.80 7.72
C ARG A 1001 10.34 4.01 7.00
N LEU A 1002 9.20 4.60 6.64
CA LEU A 1002 8.11 3.85 6.02
C LEU A 1002 8.20 3.86 4.47
N TYR A 1003 8.95 4.78 3.89
CA TYR A 1003 9.12 4.95 2.44
C TYR A 1003 10.50 4.49 1.92
N VAL A 1004 10.94 3.31 2.36
CA VAL A 1004 12.28 2.75 2.09
C VAL A 1004 12.26 1.58 1.09
N GLY A 1005 13.40 1.27 0.46
CA GLY A 1005 13.57 0.11 -0.42
C GLY A 1005 13.15 0.31 -1.89
N SER A 1006 13.04 1.54 -2.37
CA SER A 1006 12.63 1.87 -3.75
C SER A 1006 13.42 1.12 -4.83
N GLU A 1007 14.69 0.84 -4.58
CA GLU A 1007 15.63 0.18 -5.49
C GLU A 1007 15.37 -1.33 -5.63
N LEU A 1008 14.69 -1.95 -4.66
CA LEU A 1008 14.32 -3.38 -4.66
C LEU A 1008 12.85 -3.60 -5.03
N GLY A 1009 12.25 -2.64 -5.74
CA GLY A 1009 10.85 -2.66 -6.11
C GLY A 1009 9.88 -2.41 -4.95
N GLN A 1010 10.36 -2.04 -3.76
CA GLN A 1010 9.52 -1.71 -2.61
C GLN A 1010 9.17 -0.21 -2.60
N GLY A 1011 9.11 0.45 -1.45
CA GLY A 1011 9.01 1.91 -1.34
C GLY A 1011 7.77 2.44 -0.63
N TYR A 1012 6.79 1.59 -0.32
CA TYR A 1012 5.58 1.94 0.44
C TYR A 1012 5.31 0.91 1.56
N PRO A 1013 4.72 1.33 2.69
CA PRO A 1013 4.36 0.45 3.80
C PRO A 1013 3.12 -0.44 3.54
N GLY A 1014 2.31 -0.11 2.53
CA GLY A 1014 1.11 -0.83 2.09
C GLY A 1014 0.74 -0.39 0.67
N ASP A 1015 -0.54 -0.46 0.28
CA ASP A 1015 -1.00 -0.06 -1.05
C ASP A 1015 -0.79 1.44 -1.34
N GLU A 1016 -0.54 1.77 -2.62
CA GLU A 1016 -0.26 3.17 -3.02
C GLU A 1016 -1.53 3.99 -3.26
N ASP A 1017 -2.58 3.30 -3.72
CA ASP A 1017 -3.95 3.77 -3.96
C ASP A 1017 -4.06 5.08 -4.74
N ASN A 1018 -3.65 5.01 -6.00
CA ASN A 1018 -3.90 6.01 -7.03
C ASN A 1018 -3.42 7.41 -6.66
N GLY A 1019 -2.26 7.50 -6.00
CA GLY A 1019 -1.67 8.76 -5.59
C GLY A 1019 -1.97 9.18 -4.15
N GLU A 1020 -2.83 8.48 -3.40
CA GLU A 1020 -3.23 8.88 -2.04
C GLU A 1020 -2.02 8.84 -1.08
N MET A 1021 -1.33 7.70 -1.00
CA MET A 1021 -0.20 7.55 -0.08
C MET A 1021 1.01 8.38 -0.54
N SER A 1022 1.14 8.56 -1.87
CA SER A 1022 2.13 9.45 -2.47
C SER A 1022 1.88 10.92 -2.12
N ALA A 1023 0.64 11.40 -2.19
CA ALA A 1023 0.26 12.75 -1.81
C ALA A 1023 0.41 12.98 -0.31
N TRP A 1024 0.15 11.98 0.53
CA TRP A 1024 0.42 12.05 1.97
C TRP A 1024 1.90 12.38 2.24
N TYR A 1025 2.82 11.68 1.57
CA TYR A 1025 4.26 11.93 1.70
C TYR A 1025 4.60 13.35 1.26
N ILE A 1026 4.09 13.79 0.11
CA ILE A 1026 4.37 15.12 -0.45
C ILE A 1026 3.96 16.20 0.54
N PHE A 1027 2.71 16.19 1.00
CA PHE A 1027 2.20 17.15 1.97
C PHE A 1027 3.02 17.15 3.27
N SER A 1028 3.19 15.98 3.87
CA SER A 1028 3.92 15.84 5.13
C SER A 1028 5.39 16.27 5.01
N ALA A 1029 6.05 16.00 3.89
CA ALA A 1029 7.43 16.43 3.62
C ALA A 1029 7.55 17.95 3.41
N LEU A 1030 6.52 18.60 2.87
CA LEU A 1030 6.42 20.06 2.79
C LEU A 1030 6.11 20.71 4.15
N GLY A 1031 5.63 19.93 5.12
CA GLY A 1031 5.40 20.36 6.49
C GLY A 1031 3.95 20.77 6.80
N PHE A 1032 2.99 20.43 5.94
CA PHE A 1032 1.56 20.67 6.19
C PHE A 1032 0.68 19.63 5.49
N TYR A 1033 -0.54 19.39 6.00
CA TYR A 1033 -1.42 18.29 5.58
C TYR A 1033 -2.89 18.72 5.50
N PRO A 1034 -3.68 18.27 4.50
CA PRO A 1034 -5.10 18.61 4.37
C PRO A 1034 -5.99 17.84 5.36
N LEU A 1035 -5.83 18.10 6.66
CA LEU A 1035 -6.53 17.37 7.72
C LEU A 1035 -8.06 17.45 7.61
N GLN A 1036 -8.59 18.65 7.39
CA GLN A 1036 -10.02 18.93 7.38
C GLN A 1036 -10.52 19.13 5.95
N MET A 1037 -10.59 18.04 5.19
CA MET A 1037 -11.13 18.06 3.82
C MET A 1037 -12.55 18.63 3.79
N GLY A 1038 -12.85 19.42 2.76
CA GLY A 1038 -14.07 20.23 2.68
C GLY A 1038 -13.93 21.55 3.44
N SER A 1039 -12.71 22.00 3.72
CA SER A 1039 -12.39 23.30 4.30
C SER A 1039 -11.12 23.88 3.70
N PRO A 1040 -10.99 25.21 3.58
CA PRO A 1040 -9.82 25.83 2.96
C PRO A 1040 -8.63 25.96 3.93
N ASN A 1041 -8.27 24.89 4.66
CA ASN A 1041 -7.17 24.91 5.64
C ASN A 1041 -6.27 23.68 5.56
N TYR A 1042 -5.00 23.87 5.89
CA TYR A 1042 -4.00 22.81 6.08
C TYR A 1042 -3.50 22.79 7.53
N ALA A 1043 -3.36 21.60 8.12
CA ALA A 1043 -2.72 21.42 9.43
C ALA A 1043 -1.19 21.44 9.28
N VAL A 1044 -0.46 21.96 10.27
CA VAL A 1044 1.00 22.10 10.23
C VAL A 1044 1.66 20.89 10.88
N GLY A 1045 2.57 20.24 10.15
CA GLY A 1045 3.40 19.15 10.63
C GLY A 1045 4.84 19.58 10.93
N SER A 1046 5.80 18.82 10.41
CA SER A 1046 7.23 19.17 10.40
C SER A 1046 7.79 18.94 8.99
N PRO A 1047 8.39 19.95 8.34
CA PRO A 1047 8.99 19.75 7.02
C PRO A 1047 10.16 18.75 7.05
N LEU A 1048 10.46 18.15 5.90
CA LEU A 1048 11.54 17.16 5.72
C LEU A 1048 12.83 17.78 5.14
N PHE A 1049 12.67 18.76 4.26
CA PHE A 1049 13.79 19.39 3.54
C PHE A 1049 14.28 20.66 4.24
N THR A 1050 15.49 21.10 3.89
CA THR A 1050 16.00 22.39 4.38
C THR A 1050 15.37 23.57 3.66
N LYS A 1051 14.92 23.35 2.42
CA LYS A 1051 14.09 24.26 1.65
C LYS A 1051 13.26 23.49 0.63
N ALA A 1052 12.03 23.94 0.40
CA ALA A 1052 11.21 23.51 -0.73
C ALA A 1052 10.62 24.73 -1.43
N THR A 1053 10.59 24.71 -2.76
CA THR A 1053 9.93 25.72 -3.60
C THR A 1053 8.81 25.03 -4.37
N LEU A 1054 7.57 25.48 -4.19
CA LEU A 1054 6.43 25.06 -4.99
C LEU A 1054 6.20 26.12 -6.08
N HIS A 1055 6.25 25.69 -7.34
CA HIS A 1055 6.00 26.54 -8.50
C HIS A 1055 4.51 26.53 -8.85
N LEU A 1056 3.77 27.44 -8.22
CA LEU A 1056 2.34 27.62 -8.43
C LEU A 1056 2.07 28.46 -9.69
N PRO A 1057 0.84 28.48 -10.24
CA PRO A 1057 0.52 29.33 -11.38
C PRO A 1057 0.83 30.82 -11.15
N GLY A 1058 1.90 31.29 -11.80
CA GLY A 1058 2.37 32.67 -11.78
C GLY A 1058 3.10 33.14 -10.51
N ARG A 1059 3.44 32.24 -9.59
CA ARG A 1059 4.06 32.59 -8.29
C ARG A 1059 4.71 31.38 -7.61
N ASP A 1060 5.59 31.64 -6.66
CA ASP A 1060 6.22 30.59 -5.86
C ASP A 1060 5.76 30.65 -4.39
N LEU A 1061 5.60 29.48 -3.78
CA LEU A 1061 5.60 29.31 -2.33
C LEU A 1061 6.94 28.71 -1.90
N VAL A 1062 7.67 29.43 -1.06
CA VAL A 1062 8.98 29.00 -0.53
C VAL A 1062 8.84 28.58 0.92
N ILE A 1063 9.23 27.36 1.22
CA ILE A 1063 9.23 26.78 2.56
C ILE A 1063 10.68 26.68 3.02
N ASN A 1064 11.07 27.44 4.03
CA ASN A 1064 12.42 27.49 4.56
C ASN A 1064 12.50 26.79 5.93
N ALA A 1065 13.40 25.83 6.07
CA ALA A 1065 13.71 25.16 7.32
C ALA A 1065 15.22 24.87 7.41
N PRO A 1066 16.10 25.89 7.39
CA PRO A 1066 17.55 25.71 7.15
C PRO A 1066 18.28 24.87 8.22
N LYS A 1067 17.70 24.74 9.41
CA LYS A 1067 18.24 23.91 10.51
C LYS A 1067 17.71 22.48 10.49
N ASN A 1068 16.82 22.13 9.57
CA ASN A 1068 16.19 20.82 9.53
C ASN A 1068 17.20 19.70 9.28
N ASN A 1069 17.08 18.61 10.03
CA ASN A 1069 17.85 17.37 9.88
C ASN A 1069 17.18 16.25 10.69
N ALA A 1070 17.82 15.08 10.80
CA ALA A 1070 17.31 13.93 11.56
C ALA A 1070 17.11 14.18 13.07
N LYS A 1071 17.81 15.18 13.65
CA LYS A 1071 17.67 15.57 15.08
C LYS A 1071 16.71 16.74 15.26
N ASN A 1072 16.76 17.73 14.37
CA ASN A 1072 15.97 18.97 14.48
C ASN A 1072 14.59 18.79 13.84
N VAL A 1073 13.71 18.07 14.54
CA VAL A 1073 12.36 17.69 14.08
C VAL A 1073 11.24 18.57 14.63
N TYR A 1074 11.51 19.41 15.65
CA TYR A 1074 10.48 20.18 16.33
C TYR A 1074 10.45 21.64 15.87
N VAL A 1075 9.26 22.15 15.57
CA VAL A 1075 9.03 23.55 15.22
C VAL A 1075 9.12 24.40 16.48
N GLN A 1076 10.06 25.34 16.50
CA GLN A 1076 10.28 26.34 17.55
C GLN A 1076 9.50 27.61 17.29
N GLY A 1077 9.21 27.90 16.03
CA GLY A 1077 8.38 29.01 15.58
C GLY A 1077 8.15 28.94 14.07
N LEU A 1078 7.02 29.49 13.63
CA LEU A 1078 6.67 29.65 12.22
C LEU A 1078 6.48 31.14 11.92
N ARG A 1079 6.99 31.60 10.78
CA ARG A 1079 6.61 32.88 10.19
C ARG A 1079 5.96 32.66 8.83
N VAL A 1080 4.85 33.35 8.59
CA VAL A 1080 4.19 33.39 7.29
C VAL A 1080 4.38 34.79 6.73
N ASN A 1081 5.07 34.91 5.60
CA ASN A 1081 5.42 36.18 4.98
C ASN A 1081 6.07 37.16 5.99
N GLY A 1082 7.02 36.66 6.78
CA GLY A 1082 7.76 37.39 7.82
C GLY A 1082 7.01 37.65 9.14
N ARG A 1083 5.70 37.38 9.21
CA ARG A 1083 4.87 37.60 10.41
C ARG A 1083 4.84 36.34 11.28
N PRO A 1084 4.99 36.46 12.61
CA PRO A 1084 4.83 35.32 13.51
C PRO A 1084 3.47 34.65 13.34
N TRP A 1085 3.46 33.32 13.27
CA TRP A 1085 2.27 32.49 13.17
C TRP A 1085 2.29 31.48 14.31
N THR A 1086 1.24 31.47 15.14
CA THR A 1086 1.15 30.57 16.30
C THR A 1086 0.21 29.41 16.09
N SER A 1087 -0.73 29.53 15.14
CA SER A 1087 -1.72 28.49 14.82
C SER A 1087 -1.07 27.29 14.14
N THR A 1088 -1.55 26.08 14.45
CA THR A 1088 -1.21 24.83 13.74
C THR A 1088 -2.08 24.63 12.49
N SER A 1089 -2.86 25.64 12.10
CA SER A 1089 -3.66 25.65 10.87
C SER A 1089 -3.24 26.80 9.98
N LEU A 1090 -3.08 26.52 8.69
CA LEU A 1090 -2.72 27.45 7.63
C LEU A 1090 -3.90 27.59 6.64
N PRO A 1091 -4.48 28.79 6.49
CA PRO A 1091 -5.43 29.08 5.44
C PRO A 1091 -4.87 28.78 4.04
N ALA A 1092 -5.67 28.13 3.19
CA ALA A 1092 -5.25 27.73 1.86
C ALA A 1092 -4.96 28.92 0.94
N ASP A 1093 -5.60 30.07 1.17
CA ASP A 1093 -5.30 31.29 0.42
C ASP A 1093 -3.88 31.81 0.69
N LEU A 1094 -3.37 31.70 1.92
CA LEU A 1094 -1.98 32.05 2.25
C LEU A 1094 -0.97 31.15 1.55
N ILE A 1095 -1.35 29.92 1.21
CA ILE A 1095 -0.52 28.94 0.52
C ILE A 1095 -0.62 29.15 -1.00
N SER A 1096 -1.84 29.23 -1.54
CA SER A 1096 -2.10 29.32 -2.98
C SER A 1096 -1.71 30.66 -3.60
N HIS A 1097 -1.60 31.73 -2.80
CA HIS A 1097 -1.09 33.03 -3.26
C HIS A 1097 0.44 33.12 -3.30
N GLY A 1098 1.16 32.05 -2.95
CA GLY A 1098 2.61 32.05 -2.83
C GLY A 1098 3.11 32.82 -1.60
N GLY A 1099 4.42 33.02 -1.51
CA GLY A 1099 5.07 33.70 -0.38
C GLY A 1099 6.08 32.84 0.34
N THR A 1100 6.30 33.08 1.64
CA THR A 1100 7.28 32.33 2.45
C THR A 1100 6.66 31.73 3.72
N LEU A 1101 7.01 30.46 3.98
CA LEU A 1101 6.84 29.78 5.26
C LEU A 1101 8.22 29.54 5.89
N ASP A 1102 8.56 30.28 6.94
CA ASP A 1102 9.87 30.17 7.59
C ASP A 1102 9.75 29.42 8.92
N PHE A 1103 10.19 28.15 8.92
CA PHE A 1103 10.22 27.27 10.08
C PHE A 1103 11.56 27.39 10.82
N ASP A 1104 11.52 27.77 12.10
CA ASP A 1104 12.67 27.62 13.01
C ASP A 1104 12.63 26.22 13.64
N MET A 1105 13.60 25.37 13.29
CA MET A 1105 13.64 23.98 13.72
C MET A 1105 14.61 23.78 14.89
N GLY A 1106 14.27 22.88 15.81
CA GLY A 1106 15.07 22.54 16.98
C GLY A 1106 14.95 21.07 17.39
N PRO A 1107 15.87 20.58 18.25
CA PRO A 1107 15.94 19.17 18.63
C PRO A 1107 15.01 18.78 19.79
N ASN A 1108 14.37 19.74 20.45
CA ASN A 1108 13.48 19.51 21.60
C ASN A 1108 12.08 20.09 21.34
N PRO A 1109 11.01 19.49 21.91
CA PRO A 1109 9.66 20.05 21.90
C PRO A 1109 9.62 21.52 22.35
N SER A 1110 8.79 22.33 21.68
CA SER A 1110 8.60 23.75 22.01
C SER A 1110 7.16 24.04 22.48
N LYS A 1111 6.87 25.30 22.83
CA LYS A 1111 5.51 25.77 23.17
C LYS A 1111 4.72 26.29 21.96
N TRP A 1112 5.31 26.28 20.76
CA TRP A 1112 4.63 26.74 19.54
C TRP A 1112 3.38 25.90 19.27
N GLY A 1113 2.27 26.53 18.90
CA GLY A 1113 1.01 25.85 18.58
C GLY A 1113 0.25 25.24 19.75
N THR A 1114 0.59 25.59 21.00
CA THR A 1114 -0.06 25.04 22.21
C THR A 1114 -1.11 25.96 22.83
N GLY A 1115 -1.33 27.14 22.27
CA GLY A 1115 -2.29 28.12 22.79
C GLY A 1115 -3.76 27.70 22.62
N PRO A 1116 -4.69 28.27 23.41
CA PRO A 1116 -6.09 27.85 23.42
C PRO A 1116 -6.81 28.01 22.07
N GLY A 1117 -6.36 28.95 21.22
CA GLY A 1117 -6.89 29.21 19.88
C GLY A 1117 -5.94 28.83 18.74
N ASP A 1118 -4.87 28.07 19.02
CA ASP A 1118 -3.88 27.70 18.00
C ASP A 1118 -4.26 26.40 17.26
N ALA A 1119 -5.21 25.61 17.77
CA ALA A 1119 -5.66 24.36 17.14
C ALA A 1119 -6.46 24.61 15.84
N PRO A 1120 -6.59 23.61 14.94
CA PRO A 1120 -7.43 23.75 13.75
C PRO A 1120 -8.91 24.00 14.09
N ALA A 1121 -9.65 24.55 13.14
CA ALA A 1121 -11.05 24.88 13.36
C ALA A 1121 -11.93 23.62 13.50
N SER A 1122 -12.93 23.69 14.37
CA SER A 1122 -13.93 22.62 14.56
C SER A 1122 -15.35 23.19 14.46
N ILE A 1123 -16.33 22.33 14.16
CA ILE A 1123 -17.76 22.70 14.18
C ILE A 1123 -18.12 23.13 15.61
N THR A 1124 -17.72 22.32 16.59
CA THR A 1124 -17.89 22.56 18.02
C THR A 1124 -16.93 23.65 18.51
N LYS A 1125 -17.46 24.62 19.27
CA LYS A 1125 -16.68 25.75 19.82
C LYS A 1125 -16.43 25.68 21.33
N GLY A 1126 -17.14 24.80 22.05
CA GLY A 1126 -17.05 24.66 23.50
C GLY A 1126 -16.48 23.32 23.96
N ASP A 1127 -16.59 23.05 25.25
CA ASP A 1127 -16.11 21.83 25.92
C ASP A 1127 -17.21 20.77 26.11
N GLN A 1128 -18.43 21.05 25.68
CA GLN A 1128 -19.56 20.12 25.76
C GLN A 1128 -19.57 19.18 24.56
N VAL A 1129 -19.99 17.92 24.80
CA VAL A 1129 -20.27 16.97 23.72
C VAL A 1129 -21.34 17.57 22.78
N PRO A 1130 -21.14 17.52 21.46
CA PRO A 1130 -22.13 18.03 20.51
C PRO A 1130 -23.50 17.39 20.71
N GLN A 1131 -24.56 18.18 20.55
CA GLN A 1131 -25.95 17.74 20.61
C GLN A 1131 -26.65 18.13 19.29
N PRO A 1132 -26.45 17.36 18.20
CA PRO A 1132 -27.13 17.62 16.94
C PRO A 1132 -28.65 17.55 17.13
N LEU A 1133 -29.38 18.26 16.27
CA LEU A 1133 -30.83 18.13 16.16
C LEU A 1133 -31.18 16.69 15.81
N ALA A 1134 -32.19 16.16 16.47
CA ALA A 1134 -32.74 14.84 16.25
C ALA A 1134 -34.19 14.95 15.77
N ASP A 1135 -34.66 13.95 15.04
CA ASP A 1135 -36.09 13.84 14.75
C ASP A 1135 -36.87 13.61 16.05
N VAL A 1136 -37.80 14.50 16.35
CA VAL A 1136 -38.72 14.37 17.49
C VAL A 1136 -39.99 13.61 17.13
N THR A 1137 -40.12 13.17 15.88
CA THR A 1137 -41.17 12.26 15.40
C THR A 1137 -40.67 10.82 15.25
N GLY A 1138 -41.55 9.93 14.81
CA GLY A 1138 -41.24 8.51 14.63
C GLY A 1138 -41.84 7.57 15.68
N PRO A 1139 -41.50 6.26 15.60
CA PRO A 1139 -42.05 5.25 16.50
C PRO A 1139 -41.74 5.55 17.97
N GLY A 1140 -42.76 5.49 18.83
CA GLY A 1140 -42.63 5.69 20.27
C GLY A 1140 -42.51 7.16 20.74
N LYS A 1141 -42.45 8.14 19.83
CA LYS A 1141 -42.30 9.57 20.18
C LYS A 1141 -43.61 10.36 20.11
N GLY A 1142 -44.70 9.75 19.65
CA GLY A 1142 -45.99 10.40 19.46
C GLY A 1142 -46.91 9.63 18.51
N THR A 1143 -47.96 10.31 18.04
CA THR A 1143 -48.95 9.77 17.10
C THR A 1143 -49.06 10.67 15.88
N GLY A 1144 -48.73 10.12 14.70
CA GLY A 1144 -48.92 10.78 13.40
C GLY A 1144 -50.30 10.55 12.81
N SER A 1145 -50.68 11.37 11.82
CA SER A 1145 -51.91 11.18 11.02
C SER A 1145 -51.87 9.93 10.15
N ASP A 1146 -50.69 9.50 9.75
CA ASP A 1146 -50.43 8.26 9.00
C ASP A 1146 -49.09 7.69 9.50
N ALA A 1147 -49.02 6.39 9.79
CA ALA A 1147 -47.82 5.76 10.29
C ALA A 1147 -46.70 5.69 9.24
N ALA A 1148 -47.05 5.61 7.95
CA ALA A 1148 -46.10 5.52 6.85
C ALA A 1148 -45.35 6.82 6.55
N LEU A 1149 -45.63 7.90 7.28
CA LEU A 1149 -44.92 9.19 7.18
C LEU A 1149 -43.96 9.43 8.33
N PHE A 1150 -43.88 8.48 9.28
CA PHE A 1150 -43.14 8.56 10.54
C PHE A 1150 -42.56 7.19 10.91
N ASP A 1151 -42.23 6.34 9.93
CA ASP A 1151 -41.69 4.98 10.14
C ASP A 1151 -40.17 4.91 9.93
N ASN A 1152 -39.51 6.05 9.69
CA ASN A 1152 -38.08 6.20 9.43
C ASN A 1152 -37.63 5.43 8.18
N THR A 1153 -38.43 5.42 7.13
CA THR A 1153 -38.06 4.80 5.86
C THR A 1153 -38.62 5.53 4.64
N SER A 1154 -37.77 5.68 3.61
CA SER A 1154 -38.20 6.23 2.33
C SER A 1154 -38.86 5.18 1.42
N LYS A 1155 -39.06 3.95 1.92
CA LYS A 1155 -39.61 2.84 1.10
C LYS A 1155 -41.14 2.81 1.10
N THR A 1156 -41.77 3.32 2.14
CA THR A 1156 -43.22 3.50 2.28
C THR A 1156 -43.62 4.90 1.80
N GLU A 1157 -44.90 5.11 1.48
CA GLU A 1157 -45.42 6.43 1.13
C GLU A 1157 -46.92 6.53 1.43
N ALA A 1158 -47.39 7.75 1.71
CA ALA A 1158 -48.80 8.06 1.93
C ALA A 1158 -49.23 9.32 1.19
N GLN A 1159 -50.52 9.37 0.82
CA GLN A 1159 -51.14 10.57 0.26
C GLN A 1159 -51.72 11.44 1.37
N ALA A 1160 -51.47 12.75 1.31
CA ALA A 1160 -51.97 13.69 2.30
C ALA A 1160 -52.35 15.04 1.69
N THR A 1161 -53.38 15.68 2.25
CA THR A 1161 -53.63 17.13 2.11
C THR A 1161 -53.24 17.88 3.39
N THR A 1162 -53.19 17.15 4.51
CA THR A 1162 -52.76 17.63 5.82
C THR A 1162 -52.05 16.50 6.55
N VAL A 1163 -50.89 16.79 7.13
CA VAL A 1163 -50.14 15.86 7.99
C VAL A 1163 -50.11 16.46 9.39
N THR A 1164 -50.48 15.68 10.41
CA THR A 1164 -50.41 16.10 11.82
C THR A 1164 -49.58 15.13 12.62
N TYR A 1165 -48.77 15.65 13.54
CA TYR A 1165 -48.07 14.83 14.53
C TYR A 1165 -48.30 15.38 15.93
N GLN A 1166 -48.77 14.51 16.83
CA GLN A 1166 -48.92 14.79 18.25
C GLN A 1166 -47.73 14.18 19.00
N LEU A 1167 -46.85 15.02 19.56
CA LEU A 1167 -45.75 14.55 20.40
C LEU A 1167 -46.30 13.89 21.67
N ALA A 1168 -45.62 12.83 22.13
CA ALA A 1168 -45.94 12.17 23.39
C ALA A 1168 -45.78 13.10 24.61
N ALA A 1169 -44.93 14.14 24.49
CA ALA A 1169 -44.80 15.20 25.48
C ALA A 1169 -44.31 16.53 24.83
N PRO A 1170 -44.60 17.71 25.42
CA PRO A 1170 -44.15 19.01 24.89
C PRO A 1170 -42.63 19.13 24.87
N GLY A 1171 -42.02 19.28 23.69
CA GLY A 1171 -40.57 19.21 23.49
C GLY A 1171 -39.86 20.57 23.36
N ASN A 1172 -38.54 20.49 23.13
CA ASN A 1172 -37.74 21.63 22.65
C ASN A 1172 -38.33 22.17 21.33
N PRO A 1173 -38.10 23.45 21.00
CA PRO A 1173 -38.61 24.03 19.76
C PRO A 1173 -38.15 23.23 18.53
N VAL A 1174 -39.08 22.96 17.62
CA VAL A 1174 -38.76 22.44 16.28
C VAL A 1174 -38.16 23.57 15.47
N SER A 1175 -36.89 23.44 15.10
CA SER A 1175 -36.12 24.48 14.40
C SER A 1175 -36.00 24.22 12.90
N SER A 1176 -36.21 22.98 12.47
CA SER A 1176 -36.23 22.59 11.06
C SER A 1176 -37.13 21.38 10.87
N TYR A 1177 -37.53 21.10 9.64
CA TYR A 1177 -38.26 19.89 9.28
C TYR A 1177 -37.78 19.40 7.92
N THR A 1178 -37.99 18.12 7.64
CA THR A 1178 -37.72 17.54 6.31
C THR A 1178 -39.03 17.05 5.69
N LEU A 1179 -39.08 17.05 4.37
CA LEU A 1179 -40.12 16.38 3.60
C LEU A 1179 -39.44 15.46 2.59
N THR A 1180 -39.85 14.20 2.53
CA THR A 1180 -39.37 13.25 1.53
C THR A 1180 -40.44 13.05 0.46
N SER A 1181 -40.12 13.38 -0.80
CA SER A 1181 -41.05 13.18 -1.92
C SER A 1181 -41.33 11.70 -2.16
N GLY A 1182 -42.55 11.35 -2.58
CA GLY A 1182 -42.86 9.99 -3.03
C GLY A 1182 -42.26 9.63 -4.40
N LYS A 1183 -42.57 8.42 -4.85
CA LYS A 1183 -42.03 7.82 -6.09
C LYS A 1183 -42.66 8.38 -7.37
N GLN A 1184 -43.88 8.90 -7.26
CA GLN A 1184 -44.66 9.38 -8.40
C GLN A 1184 -44.29 10.81 -8.80
N ALA A 1185 -44.00 11.01 -10.09
CA ALA A 1185 -43.80 12.34 -10.67
C ALA A 1185 -45.10 13.19 -10.60
N GLY A 1186 -44.97 14.45 -10.19
CA GLY A 1186 -46.08 15.42 -10.17
C GLY A 1186 -46.98 15.38 -8.92
N ALA A 1187 -46.68 14.52 -7.95
CA ALA A 1187 -47.39 14.45 -6.66
C ALA A 1187 -46.62 15.13 -5.51
N ASP A 1188 -45.56 15.89 -5.80
CA ASP A 1188 -44.70 16.51 -4.79
C ASP A 1188 -45.38 17.71 -4.11
N PRO A 1189 -45.00 18.02 -2.87
CA PRO A 1189 -45.44 19.26 -2.22
C PRO A 1189 -44.83 20.49 -2.90
N ALA A 1190 -45.69 21.39 -3.37
CA ALA A 1190 -45.29 22.66 -4.01
C ALA A 1190 -45.47 23.89 -3.10
N ALA A 1191 -46.44 23.84 -2.17
CA ALA A 1191 -46.68 24.88 -1.19
C ALA A 1191 -47.38 24.31 0.06
N TRP A 1192 -47.03 24.83 1.24
CA TRP A 1192 -47.61 24.41 2.51
C TRP A 1192 -47.43 25.44 3.63
N VAL A 1193 -48.18 25.23 4.72
CA VAL A 1193 -48.05 25.97 5.98
C VAL A 1193 -47.75 25.00 7.11
N LEU A 1194 -46.66 25.22 7.85
CA LEU A 1194 -46.37 24.54 9.11
C LEU A 1194 -46.96 25.35 10.26
N SER A 1195 -47.71 24.70 11.14
CA SER A 1195 -48.29 25.32 12.34
C SER A 1195 -48.08 24.47 13.59
N GLY A 1196 -47.99 25.11 14.75
CA GLY A 1196 -47.90 24.48 16.07
C GLY A 1196 -49.12 24.76 16.96
N SER A 1197 -49.49 23.81 17.81
CA SER A 1197 -50.57 23.93 18.80
C SER A 1197 -50.24 23.20 20.11
N ASN A 1198 -50.78 23.71 21.23
CA ASN A 1198 -50.68 23.09 22.56
C ASN A 1198 -52.00 22.47 23.05
N ASP A 1199 -53.09 22.68 22.32
CA ASP A 1199 -54.42 22.18 22.65
C ASP A 1199 -55.12 21.48 21.47
N GLY A 1200 -54.44 21.40 20.31
CA GLY A 1200 -54.97 20.86 19.07
C GLY A 1200 -56.02 21.74 18.37
N GLN A 1201 -56.44 22.85 18.98
CA GLN A 1201 -57.51 23.72 18.50
C GLN A 1201 -56.99 25.05 17.99
N HIS A 1202 -56.09 25.69 18.74
CA HIS A 1202 -55.48 26.97 18.36
C HIS A 1202 -54.12 26.73 17.73
N TRP A 1203 -53.98 27.11 16.46
CA TRP A 1203 -52.79 26.86 15.65
C TRP A 1203 -52.06 28.16 15.36
N THR A 1204 -50.76 28.18 15.65
CA THR A 1204 -49.85 29.29 15.33
C THR A 1204 -49.02 28.92 14.11
N THR A 1205 -49.03 29.76 13.07
CA THR A 1205 -48.15 29.56 11.90
C THR A 1205 -46.68 29.72 12.30
N LEU A 1206 -45.88 28.71 12.01
CA LEU A 1206 -44.44 28.68 12.29
C LEU A 1206 -43.60 28.90 11.02
N ASP A 1207 -44.08 28.39 9.89
CA ASP A 1207 -43.43 28.55 8.60
C ASP A 1207 -44.45 28.47 7.44
N SER A 1208 -44.15 29.11 6.32
CA SER A 1208 -44.95 29.02 5.09
C SER A 1208 -44.04 28.96 3.88
N ARG A 1209 -44.25 27.96 3.02
CA ARG A 1209 -43.47 27.73 1.81
C ARG A 1209 -44.37 27.72 0.59
N SER A 1210 -43.86 28.26 -0.51
CA SER A 1210 -44.51 28.25 -1.82
C SER A 1210 -43.47 28.14 -2.94
N GLY A 1211 -43.89 27.64 -4.11
CA GLY A 1211 -43.02 27.54 -5.28
C GLY A 1211 -41.87 26.55 -5.09
N GLN A 1212 -42.05 25.53 -4.25
CA GLN A 1212 -41.05 24.50 -4.00
C GLN A 1212 -41.12 23.41 -5.08
N SER A 1213 -39.99 22.77 -5.37
CA SER A 1213 -39.88 21.65 -6.29
C SER A 1213 -38.94 20.57 -5.74
N PHE A 1214 -39.15 19.32 -6.15
CA PHE A 1214 -38.28 18.20 -5.82
C PHE A 1214 -37.62 17.73 -7.11
N GLN A 1215 -36.31 17.94 -7.22
CA GLN A 1215 -35.56 17.68 -8.45
C GLN A 1215 -35.47 16.18 -8.75
N TRP A 1216 -35.40 15.36 -7.70
CA TRP A 1216 -35.33 13.91 -7.79
C TRP A 1216 -36.52 13.25 -7.10
N ARG A 1217 -36.75 11.96 -7.37
CA ARG A 1217 -37.73 11.14 -6.64
C ARG A 1217 -37.09 10.60 -5.37
N ASP A 1218 -37.89 10.24 -4.38
CA ASP A 1218 -37.42 9.75 -3.08
C ASP A 1218 -36.38 10.69 -2.45
N GLN A 1219 -36.53 11.99 -2.70
CA GLN A 1219 -35.62 13.03 -2.22
C GLN A 1219 -36.11 13.59 -0.89
N THR A 1220 -35.27 13.54 0.13
CA THR A 1220 -35.46 14.26 1.40
C THR A 1220 -34.94 15.69 1.26
N ARG A 1221 -35.81 16.70 1.44
CA ARG A 1221 -35.41 18.12 1.44
C ARG A 1221 -35.59 18.75 2.82
N PRO A 1222 -34.57 19.48 3.34
CA PRO A 1222 -34.66 20.18 4.61
C PRO A 1222 -35.22 21.60 4.45
N PHE A 1223 -35.89 22.09 5.50
CA PHE A 1223 -36.42 23.44 5.59
C PHE A 1223 -36.22 24.00 7.01
N GLN A 1224 -35.67 25.21 7.14
CA GLN A 1224 -35.61 25.91 8.42
C GLN A 1224 -36.99 26.47 8.82
N VAL A 1225 -37.35 26.40 10.09
CA VAL A 1225 -38.59 27.01 10.58
C VAL A 1225 -38.36 28.51 10.80
N ALA A 1226 -39.16 29.37 10.18
CA ALA A 1226 -39.02 30.82 10.29
C ALA A 1226 -39.26 31.35 11.71
N HIS A 1227 -40.26 30.78 12.40
CA HIS A 1227 -40.64 31.15 13.77
C HIS A 1227 -40.72 29.89 14.65
N PRO A 1228 -39.57 29.33 15.07
CA PRO A 1228 -39.55 28.10 15.85
C PRO A 1228 -40.18 28.31 17.23
N GLY A 1229 -40.93 27.32 17.72
CA GLY A 1229 -41.56 27.36 19.03
C GLY A 1229 -41.83 25.96 19.58
N SER A 1230 -42.07 25.88 20.89
CA SER A 1230 -42.40 24.63 21.58
C SER A 1230 -43.90 24.39 21.56
N TYR A 1231 -44.30 23.31 20.87
CA TYR A 1231 -45.69 22.87 20.76
C TYR A 1231 -45.82 21.37 21.02
N THR A 1232 -47.00 20.92 21.44
CA THR A 1232 -47.31 19.49 21.57
C THR A 1232 -47.80 18.86 20.27
N SER A 1233 -48.35 19.67 19.37
CA SER A 1233 -48.94 19.23 18.10
C SER A 1233 -48.38 20.09 16.97
N TYR A 1234 -48.01 19.45 15.86
CA TYR A 1234 -47.58 20.11 14.64
C TYR A 1234 -48.46 19.69 13.47
N ARG A 1235 -48.68 20.62 12.53
CA ARG A 1235 -49.50 20.40 11.34
C ARG A 1235 -48.88 21.02 10.12
N LEU A 1236 -48.73 20.22 9.06
CA LEU A 1236 -48.43 20.67 7.71
C LEU A 1236 -49.70 20.64 6.88
N GLN A 1237 -50.08 21.78 6.28
CA GLN A 1237 -51.23 21.90 5.39
C GLN A 1237 -50.77 22.23 3.98
N PHE A 1238 -51.05 21.35 3.01
CA PHE A 1238 -50.62 21.49 1.63
C PHE A 1238 -51.72 22.14 0.77
N THR A 1239 -51.34 22.83 -0.32
CA THR A 1239 -52.30 23.47 -1.24
C THR A 1239 -52.98 22.49 -2.22
N GLY A 1240 -52.92 21.19 -1.95
CA GLY A 1240 -53.44 20.09 -2.78
C GLY A 1240 -53.11 18.74 -2.15
N GLN A 1241 -53.52 17.64 -2.81
CA GLN A 1241 -53.09 16.29 -2.43
C GLN A 1241 -51.64 16.08 -2.87
N VAL A 1242 -50.80 15.58 -1.97
CA VAL A 1242 -49.39 15.26 -2.22
C VAL A 1242 -49.11 13.81 -1.81
N THR A 1243 -48.04 13.23 -2.33
CA THR A 1243 -47.48 11.95 -1.87
C THR A 1243 -46.15 12.20 -1.19
N LEU A 1244 -46.01 11.72 0.04
CA LEU A 1244 -44.81 11.83 0.85
C LEU A 1244 -44.37 10.44 1.30
N ALA A 1245 -43.06 10.23 1.38
CA ALA A 1245 -42.47 9.03 1.96
C ALA A 1245 -42.19 9.20 3.46
N GLU A 1246 -41.78 10.39 3.90
CA GLU A 1246 -41.40 10.63 5.30
C GLU A 1246 -41.54 12.13 5.63
N VAL A 1247 -41.81 12.45 6.90
CA VAL A 1247 -41.81 13.80 7.46
C VAL A 1247 -41.08 13.80 8.80
N GLU A 1248 -39.95 14.50 8.91
CA GLU A 1248 -39.25 14.68 10.19
C GLU A 1248 -39.49 16.08 10.77
N LEU A 1249 -39.62 16.17 12.09
CA LEU A 1249 -39.54 17.45 12.80
C LEU A 1249 -38.27 17.45 13.63
N LEU A 1250 -37.34 18.35 13.32
CA LEU A 1250 -36.01 18.35 13.92
C LEU A 1250 -35.92 19.37 15.04
N GLY A 1251 -35.55 18.91 16.23
CA GLY A 1251 -35.34 19.71 17.42
C GLY A 1251 -34.21 19.16 18.28
N LYS A 1252 -33.79 19.90 19.31
CA LYS A 1252 -32.82 19.35 20.27
C LYS A 1252 -33.44 18.17 21.01
N ALA A 1253 -32.70 17.06 21.09
CA ALA A 1253 -33.06 15.94 21.96
C ALA A 1253 -33.24 16.42 23.42
N ARG A 1254 -34.07 15.72 24.18
CA ARG A 1254 -34.32 16.03 25.59
C ARG A 1254 -33.19 15.57 26.49
#